data_AF-A0A929T0J5-F1
#
_entry.id   AF-A0A929T0J5-F1
#
_cell.length_a   1.000
_cell.length_b   1.000
_cell.length_c   1.000
_cell.angle_alpha   90.00
_cell.angle_beta   90.00
_cell.angle_gamma   90.00
#
_symmetry.space_group_name_H-M   'P 1'
#
loop_
_entity.id
_entity.type
_entity.pdbx_description
1 polymer ?
#
loop_
_entity_poly.entity_id
_entity_poly.type
_entity_poly.pdbx_seq_one_letter_code
_entity_poly.pdbx_strand_id
1 'polypeptide(L)'
;MKNKLLKLSVFLLSFLFFVFLFEKTLNHVRTDSTVQMEEASLPLLTLVADGRQMNTLHGYKKEMDTAHIRSTIFALPENRQVSARVFLYGGKVKDASFEVRSTDGKNLVEQTNIPDLQKEENTDSLLLHFAVKDLIEVDREYMLVLVLHTEQDQSVRYYTRIVLPGEEGQYDLQDQVDFALDFSAKTLARDRSISRYLETTALGKTDSPEKVDIHSGFAQITYQGLKVTRNEEPEVDVFDIRRGTISLRLTYPVVVEEDGKRRTCRVKENFFLRHAGKKTYLLRYQRTMNTIFDPREVESESDQLKLFICNKDAVTLSESEGGGVFSFVNEGRLFLCNLSDRSFVNVFGFYESDHWDPRTFYDGATIRILKTDETSGLTFLVTGYMNRGSHEGETGTALYRYDPVIAAVEELAWIPDVVSEDILKAEVQKLHYLNNDDTYFTEFGDEIYQINLKTQEEKLLVGQIGEKNLAYSQDGSRIAYEEKTKDNRTLIREKDLGSGKERVFRASENSSLKVLGFIGDDLIYGVADPADAGRNQSGEMVFAMAQVKIAGSEGESVDSYQAPGFLVTGVQVKENQIILHRVKKTDTGLLVEASNDQIISKDAAGKESNHLQVVKQKMESEARKSGLNPDAPQETQNRLVIVMREPVRLGGARVRTPGEVEFEGNRTIVLHAKDRRTEYYAYAERDVVSEQNSPAEPVKQAYENFGQVVDDQNQYVYYRGNLQTRNQMMALTGAVEGKDYSNQDSTAVCLDVILNNAGVSRDAAGMLKEGQSAAQILKSAMPDTQVLPLDGCPLPAMLYYVNQDSAVMASFPDGHSVLLIGFNELNTVIFDPKKGSASVYKYGMNDSLRLFTEAGSHFLTYLPPRE
;
A
#
# COMPACT_ATOMS: atom_id res chain seq x y z
N MET A 1 -26.24 -75.51 8.90
CA MET A 1 -26.67 -74.38 8.06
C MET A 1 -27.36 -73.26 8.84
N LYS A 2 -28.25 -73.53 9.81
CA LYS A 2 -28.93 -72.50 10.63
C LYS A 2 -28.00 -71.47 11.32
N ASN A 3 -26.87 -71.88 11.90
CA ASN A 3 -25.94 -70.94 12.55
C ASN A 3 -25.16 -70.02 11.59
N LYS A 4 -24.99 -70.40 10.31
CA LYS A 4 -24.35 -69.52 9.31
C LYS A 4 -25.34 -68.46 8.80
N LEU A 5 -26.61 -68.84 8.61
CA LEU A 5 -27.69 -67.92 8.24
C LEU A 5 -28.00 -66.88 9.32
N LEU A 6 -27.95 -67.29 10.60
CA LEU A 6 -28.13 -66.36 11.73
C LEU A 6 -26.99 -65.33 11.79
N LYS A 7 -25.73 -65.77 11.64
CA LYS A 7 -24.57 -64.86 11.62
C LYS A 7 -24.60 -63.89 10.43
N LEU A 8 -25.03 -64.36 9.26
CA LEU A 8 -25.17 -63.50 8.08
C LEU A 8 -26.28 -62.47 8.26
N SER A 9 -27.40 -62.85 8.87
CA SER A 9 -28.52 -61.94 9.14
C SER A 9 -28.15 -60.88 10.18
N VAL A 10 -27.44 -61.26 11.25
CA VAL A 10 -26.95 -60.32 12.26
C VAL A 10 -25.93 -59.36 11.66
N PHE A 11 -25.02 -59.84 10.81
CA PHE A 11 -24.06 -58.99 10.11
C PHE A 11 -24.75 -58.00 9.17
N LEU A 12 -25.75 -58.44 8.40
CA LEU A 12 -26.50 -57.59 7.48
C LEU A 12 -27.30 -56.52 8.25
N LEU A 13 -27.94 -56.90 9.35
CA LEU A 13 -28.67 -55.96 10.23
C LEU A 13 -27.73 -54.96 10.91
N SER A 14 -26.55 -55.40 11.38
CA SER A 14 -25.57 -54.47 11.94
C SER A 14 -25.00 -53.54 10.87
N PHE A 15 -24.78 -54.04 9.65
CA PHE A 15 -24.30 -53.22 8.54
C PHE A 15 -25.33 -52.17 8.14
N LEU A 16 -26.60 -52.55 7.97
CA LEU A 16 -27.69 -51.61 7.67
C LEU A 16 -27.92 -50.62 8.81
N PHE A 17 -27.80 -51.06 10.06
CA PHE A 17 -27.90 -50.17 11.23
C PHE A 17 -26.74 -49.17 11.28
N PHE A 18 -25.51 -49.60 11.00
CA PHE A 18 -24.36 -48.71 10.89
C PHE A 18 -24.48 -47.78 9.69
N VAL A 19 -24.92 -48.23 8.52
CA VAL A 19 -25.17 -47.37 7.35
C VAL A 19 -26.23 -46.33 7.67
N PHE A 20 -27.34 -46.72 8.32
CA PHE A 20 -28.39 -45.79 8.73
C PHE A 20 -27.91 -44.81 9.82
N LEU A 21 -27.08 -45.25 10.76
CA LEU A 21 -26.44 -44.36 11.74
C LEU A 21 -25.46 -43.41 11.05
N PHE A 22 -24.65 -43.91 10.11
CA PHE A 22 -23.67 -43.13 9.36
C PHE A 22 -24.37 -42.07 8.49
N GLU A 23 -25.45 -42.45 7.81
CA GLU A 23 -26.32 -41.57 7.03
C GLU A 23 -27.00 -40.54 7.93
N LYS A 24 -27.49 -40.93 9.12
CA LYS A 24 -28.13 -40.02 10.07
C LYS A 24 -27.13 -39.12 10.81
N THR A 25 -25.86 -39.51 10.96
CA THR A 25 -24.82 -38.65 11.55
C THR A 25 -24.17 -37.73 10.51
N LEU A 26 -24.03 -38.15 9.25
CA LEU A 26 -23.56 -37.27 8.17
C LEU A 26 -24.65 -36.30 7.69
N ASN A 27 -25.92 -36.72 7.57
CA ASN A 27 -26.99 -35.82 7.10
C ASN A 27 -27.53 -34.86 8.17
N HIS A 28 -27.13 -35.00 9.45
CA HIS A 28 -27.58 -34.07 10.50
C HIS A 28 -26.61 -32.91 10.74
N VAL A 29 -25.52 -32.84 9.97
CA VAL A 29 -24.61 -31.69 9.94
C VAL A 29 -24.37 -31.36 8.47
N ARG A 30 -25.03 -30.29 7.99
CA ARG A 30 -24.91 -29.67 6.65
C ARG A 30 -25.55 -30.39 5.47
N THR A 31 -26.82 -30.07 5.22
CA THR A 31 -27.32 -29.95 3.84
C THR A 31 -26.93 -28.54 3.37
N ASP A 32 -25.65 -28.36 3.03
CA ASP A 32 -25.19 -27.07 2.49
C ASP A 32 -25.71 -26.97 1.06
N SER A 33 -26.80 -26.22 0.88
CA SER A 33 -27.20 -25.74 -0.44
C SER A 33 -26.09 -24.83 -0.96
N THR A 34 -25.78 -24.94 -2.25
CA THR A 34 -24.79 -24.07 -2.90
C THR A 34 -25.50 -23.14 -3.86
N VAL A 35 -25.10 -21.87 -3.85
CA VAL A 35 -25.62 -20.81 -4.73
C VAL A 35 -24.48 -20.23 -5.57
N GLN A 36 -24.82 -19.44 -6.59
CA GLN A 36 -23.82 -18.63 -7.28
C GLN A 36 -23.72 -17.28 -6.58
N MET A 37 -22.53 -16.70 -6.56
CA MET A 37 -22.30 -15.34 -6.05
C MET A 37 -23.26 -14.36 -6.74
N GLU A 38 -23.96 -13.53 -5.97
CA GLU A 38 -24.92 -12.56 -6.51
C GLU A 38 -24.24 -11.56 -7.46
N GLU A 39 -24.92 -11.19 -8.54
CA GLU A 39 -24.44 -10.18 -9.51
C GLU A 39 -24.31 -8.80 -8.88
N ALA A 40 -23.42 -7.96 -9.43
CA ALA A 40 -23.34 -6.56 -9.03
C ALA A 40 -24.69 -5.86 -9.31
N SER A 41 -25.17 -5.09 -8.35
CA SER A 41 -26.46 -4.40 -8.36
C SER A 41 -26.34 -2.88 -8.22
N LEU A 42 -25.22 -2.38 -7.69
CA LEU A 42 -25.04 -0.96 -7.44
C LEU A 42 -24.72 -0.17 -8.73
N PRO A 43 -25.30 1.04 -8.91
CA PRO A 43 -24.94 1.93 -10.01
C PRO A 43 -23.49 2.40 -9.94
N LEU A 44 -22.89 2.72 -11.10
CA LEU A 44 -21.63 3.47 -11.17
C LEU A 44 -21.91 4.96 -11.39
N LEU A 45 -21.05 5.82 -10.86
CA LEU A 45 -21.13 7.26 -11.07
C LEU A 45 -19.79 7.75 -11.63
N THR A 46 -19.80 8.54 -12.71
CA THR A 46 -18.59 9.19 -13.23
C THR A 46 -18.80 10.70 -13.33
N LEU A 47 -17.76 11.47 -13.02
CA LEU A 47 -17.79 12.92 -13.19
C LEU A 47 -17.54 13.29 -14.64
N VAL A 48 -18.12 14.40 -15.08
CA VAL A 48 -18.03 14.87 -16.46
C VAL A 48 -17.43 16.27 -16.50
N ALA A 49 -16.33 16.43 -17.21
CA ALA A 49 -15.72 17.72 -17.53
C ALA A 49 -15.53 17.84 -19.04
N ASP A 50 -16.08 18.91 -19.65
CA ASP A 50 -16.06 19.17 -21.10
C ASP A 50 -16.47 17.97 -21.98
N GLY A 51 -17.48 17.22 -21.51
CA GLY A 51 -18.02 16.04 -22.20
C GLY A 51 -17.19 14.76 -22.02
N ARG A 52 -16.07 14.81 -21.29
CA ARG A 52 -15.26 13.64 -20.94
C ARG A 52 -15.63 13.10 -19.58
N GLN A 53 -15.77 11.78 -19.49
CA GLN A 53 -15.93 11.04 -18.24
C GLN A 53 -14.58 10.86 -17.55
N MET A 54 -14.55 11.03 -16.23
CA MET A 54 -13.38 10.81 -15.38
C MET A 54 -13.83 10.50 -13.96
N ASN A 55 -12.92 9.94 -13.16
CA ASN A 55 -13.15 9.58 -11.76
C ASN A 55 -14.41 8.70 -11.62
N THR A 56 -14.34 7.45 -12.07
CA THR A 56 -15.45 6.50 -11.87
C THR A 56 -15.53 6.12 -10.40
N LEU A 57 -16.62 6.48 -9.75
CA LEU A 57 -16.90 6.24 -8.35
C LEU A 57 -17.78 5.00 -8.18
N HIS A 58 -17.45 4.23 -7.14
CA HIS A 58 -18.16 3.03 -6.72
C HIS A 58 -18.99 3.33 -5.47
N GLY A 59 -20.15 2.68 -5.38
CA GLY A 59 -21.16 3.01 -4.38
C GLY A 59 -20.96 2.28 -3.06
N TYR A 60 -20.93 3.00 -1.95
CA TYR A 60 -20.83 2.44 -0.61
C TYR A 60 -22.23 2.37 0.03
N LYS A 61 -22.58 1.19 0.58
CA LYS A 61 -23.86 0.98 1.29
C LYS A 61 -23.83 1.57 2.70
N LYS A 62 -22.65 1.73 3.28
CA LYS A 62 -22.42 2.30 4.60
C LYS A 62 -21.76 3.68 4.49
N GLU A 63 -21.94 4.49 5.52
CA GLU A 63 -21.20 5.74 5.65
C GLU A 63 -19.75 5.43 6.01
N MET A 64 -18.83 5.98 5.21
CA MET A 64 -17.40 5.82 5.38
C MET A 64 -16.81 6.97 6.19
N ASP A 65 -15.68 6.71 6.84
CA ASP A 65 -14.89 7.74 7.50
C ASP A 65 -14.10 8.54 6.47
N THR A 66 -14.54 9.76 6.19
CA THR A 66 -13.93 10.60 5.15
C THR A 66 -12.49 11.01 5.46
N ALA A 67 -12.08 11.02 6.74
CA ALA A 67 -10.70 11.26 7.13
C ALA A 67 -9.76 10.18 6.57
N HIS A 68 -10.29 8.98 6.34
CA HIS A 68 -9.60 7.83 5.78
C HIS A 68 -10.05 7.54 4.34
N ILE A 69 -10.53 8.56 3.60
CA ILE A 69 -10.79 8.46 2.15
C ILE A 69 -9.97 9.51 1.42
N ARG A 70 -8.89 9.08 0.77
CA ARG A 70 -8.15 9.95 -0.14
C ARG A 70 -8.83 10.03 -1.51
N SER A 71 -9.06 8.89 -2.17
CA SER A 71 -9.80 8.79 -3.44
C SER A 71 -9.33 9.79 -4.54
N THR A 72 -10.13 9.92 -5.59
CA THR A 72 -9.94 10.87 -6.69
C THR A 72 -10.27 12.31 -6.27
N ILE A 73 -9.84 13.27 -7.09
CA ILE A 73 -10.15 14.70 -6.94
C ILE A 73 -10.66 15.29 -8.25
N PHE A 74 -11.60 16.23 -8.14
CA PHE A 74 -12.17 16.97 -9.26
C PHE A 74 -12.00 18.48 -9.08
N ALA A 75 -11.34 19.13 -10.04
CA ALA A 75 -11.21 20.58 -10.06
C ALA A 75 -12.50 21.20 -10.61
N LEU A 76 -13.17 22.01 -9.79
CA LEU A 76 -14.41 22.66 -10.17
C LEU A 76 -14.16 23.76 -11.22
N PRO A 77 -15.06 23.93 -12.20
CA PRO A 77 -15.07 25.13 -13.04
C PRO A 77 -15.41 26.38 -12.20
N GLU A 78 -15.11 27.57 -12.73
CA GLU A 78 -15.38 28.87 -12.06
C GLU A 78 -16.85 29.05 -11.64
N ASN A 79 -17.79 28.48 -12.41
CA ASN A 79 -19.22 28.53 -12.10
C ASN A 79 -19.67 27.47 -11.06
N ARG A 80 -18.74 26.70 -10.50
CA ARG A 80 -18.94 25.64 -9.49
C ARG A 80 -19.91 24.53 -9.92
N GLN A 81 -20.18 24.40 -11.21
CA GLN A 81 -21.06 23.36 -11.75
C GLN A 81 -20.34 22.01 -11.75
N VAL A 82 -21.04 20.99 -11.26
CA VAL A 82 -20.64 19.60 -11.33
C VAL A 82 -21.64 18.89 -12.24
N SER A 83 -21.12 18.11 -13.17
CA SER A 83 -21.91 17.19 -13.99
C SER A 83 -21.45 15.77 -13.69
N ALA A 84 -22.39 14.87 -13.48
CA ALA A 84 -22.10 13.46 -13.24
C ALA A 84 -23.05 12.56 -14.00
N ARG A 85 -22.54 11.47 -14.59
CA ARG A 85 -23.33 10.44 -15.24
C ARG A 85 -23.43 9.22 -14.32
N VAL A 86 -24.65 8.73 -14.11
CA VAL A 86 -24.95 7.53 -13.33
C VAL A 86 -25.33 6.40 -14.29
N PHE A 87 -24.61 5.29 -14.27
CA PHE A 87 -24.93 4.08 -15.03
C PHE A 87 -25.73 3.12 -14.15
N LEU A 88 -26.97 2.82 -14.54
CA LEU A 88 -27.95 2.16 -13.68
C LEU A 88 -27.84 0.63 -13.66
N TYR A 89 -27.43 0.01 -14.76
CA TYR A 89 -27.32 -1.45 -14.91
C TYR A 89 -28.61 -2.20 -14.52
N GLY A 90 -29.77 -1.68 -14.93
CA GLY A 90 -31.10 -2.21 -14.61
C GLY A 90 -31.63 -1.77 -13.24
N GLY A 91 -30.80 -1.15 -12.42
CA GLY A 91 -31.18 -0.52 -11.16
C GLY A 91 -32.03 0.74 -11.38
N LYS A 92 -32.58 1.26 -10.29
CA LYS A 92 -33.41 2.47 -10.33
C LYS A 92 -33.11 3.40 -9.17
N VAL A 93 -32.98 4.68 -9.50
CA VAL A 93 -32.72 5.78 -8.57
C VAL A 93 -33.97 6.63 -8.46
N LYS A 94 -34.43 6.85 -7.23
CA LYS A 94 -35.62 7.62 -6.90
C LYS A 94 -35.32 9.12 -6.80
N ASP A 95 -34.25 9.44 -6.09
CA ASP A 95 -33.76 10.79 -5.88
C ASP A 95 -32.25 10.78 -5.59
N ALA A 96 -31.62 11.95 -5.65
CA ALA A 96 -30.21 12.13 -5.35
C ALA A 96 -29.98 13.42 -4.55
N SER A 97 -28.91 13.43 -3.77
CA SER A 97 -28.43 14.60 -3.04
C SER A 97 -26.91 14.63 -3.03
N PHE A 98 -26.34 15.73 -2.56
CA PHE A 98 -24.91 15.80 -2.29
C PHE A 98 -24.62 16.52 -0.97
N GLU A 99 -23.49 16.17 -0.37
CA GLU A 99 -22.86 16.87 0.74
C GLU A 99 -21.48 17.37 0.35
N VAL A 100 -21.11 18.53 0.86
CA VAL A 100 -19.72 19.02 0.85
C VAL A 100 -19.27 19.12 2.30
N ARG A 101 -18.13 18.51 2.62
CA ARG A 101 -17.58 18.43 3.97
C ARG A 101 -16.10 18.80 3.98
N SER A 102 -15.57 19.17 5.14
CA SER A 102 -14.12 19.13 5.35
C SER A 102 -13.60 17.70 5.08
N THR A 103 -12.33 17.58 4.66
CA THR A 103 -11.75 16.28 4.33
C THR A 103 -11.71 15.32 5.53
N ASP A 104 -11.60 15.84 6.75
CA ASP A 104 -11.72 15.09 8.01
C ASP A 104 -13.16 14.72 8.40
N GLY A 105 -14.17 15.14 7.63
CA GLY A 105 -15.58 14.83 7.83
C GLY A 105 -16.28 15.60 8.94
N LYS A 106 -15.56 16.36 9.76
CA LYS A 106 -16.10 17.01 10.98
C LYS A 106 -17.03 18.17 10.67
N ASN A 107 -16.76 18.94 9.61
CA ASN A 107 -17.54 20.13 9.26
C ASN A 107 -18.37 19.87 7.99
N LEU A 108 -19.69 19.90 8.14
CA LEU A 108 -20.63 19.93 7.00
C LEU A 108 -20.72 21.36 6.46
N VAL A 109 -20.29 21.57 5.21
CA VAL A 109 -20.30 22.87 4.52
C VAL A 109 -21.62 23.08 3.78
N GLU A 110 -22.07 22.05 3.06
CA GLU A 110 -23.30 22.09 2.28
C GLU A 110 -23.97 20.72 2.28
N GLN A 111 -25.31 20.72 2.30
CA GLN A 111 -26.14 19.58 1.96
C GLN A 111 -27.32 20.06 1.12
N THR A 112 -27.49 19.48 -0.08
CA THR A 112 -28.49 19.94 -1.06
C THR A 112 -29.05 18.76 -1.86
N ASN A 113 -30.37 18.71 -2.06
CA ASN A 113 -31.02 17.76 -2.96
C ASN A 113 -30.80 18.15 -4.42
N ILE A 114 -30.64 17.17 -5.31
CA ILE A 114 -30.50 17.35 -6.75
C ILE A 114 -31.89 17.15 -7.37
N PRO A 115 -32.59 18.22 -7.79
CA PRO A 115 -34.01 18.15 -8.14
C PRO A 115 -34.29 17.45 -9.48
N ASP A 116 -33.38 17.58 -10.46
CA ASP A 116 -33.59 17.12 -11.84
C ASP A 116 -32.62 15.99 -12.19
N LEU A 117 -33.11 14.74 -12.12
CA LEU A 117 -32.42 13.56 -12.63
C LEU A 117 -32.80 13.36 -14.10
N GLN A 118 -31.90 13.72 -15.02
CA GLN A 118 -32.21 13.65 -16.45
C GLN A 118 -31.89 12.26 -17.00
N LYS A 119 -32.90 11.51 -17.44
CA LYS A 119 -32.67 10.24 -18.12
C LYS A 119 -32.12 10.51 -19.53
N GLU A 120 -31.01 9.87 -19.86
CA GLU A 120 -30.44 9.95 -21.20
C GLU A 120 -31.24 9.05 -22.17
N GLU A 121 -31.52 9.55 -23.38
CA GLU A 121 -32.28 8.79 -24.37
C GLU A 121 -31.48 7.58 -24.89
N ASN A 122 -32.15 6.42 -24.98
CA ASN A 122 -31.58 5.16 -25.48
C ASN A 122 -30.36 4.63 -24.70
N THR A 123 -30.17 5.09 -23.46
CA THR A 123 -29.17 4.54 -22.54
C THR A 123 -29.83 4.14 -21.22
N ASP A 124 -29.11 3.33 -20.44
CA ASP A 124 -29.48 3.01 -19.06
C ASP A 124 -28.70 3.90 -18.08
N SER A 125 -28.79 5.22 -18.30
CA SER A 125 -28.07 6.22 -17.53
C SER A 125 -28.89 7.45 -17.18
N LEU A 126 -28.48 8.11 -16.09
CA LEU A 126 -28.98 9.41 -15.65
C LEU A 126 -27.85 10.43 -15.69
N LEU A 127 -28.19 11.69 -15.95
CA LEU A 127 -27.30 12.83 -15.86
C LEU A 127 -27.72 13.72 -14.69
N LEU A 128 -26.76 14.02 -13.83
CA LEU A 128 -26.89 14.90 -12.67
C LEU A 128 -26.18 16.21 -12.97
N HIS A 129 -26.87 17.33 -12.71
CA HIS A 129 -26.29 18.67 -12.80
C HIS A 129 -26.63 19.45 -11.52
N PHE A 130 -25.60 19.96 -10.86
CA PHE A 130 -25.75 20.77 -9.65
C PHE A 130 -24.58 21.73 -9.51
N ALA A 131 -24.76 22.79 -8.71
CA ALA A 131 -23.69 23.70 -8.37
C ALA A 131 -23.39 23.65 -6.87
N VAL A 132 -22.11 23.65 -6.54
CA VAL A 132 -21.64 23.86 -5.17
C VAL A 132 -21.81 25.35 -4.81
N LYS A 133 -22.30 25.62 -3.60
CA LYS A 133 -22.48 26.99 -3.09
C LYS A 133 -21.15 27.70 -2.90
N ASP A 134 -21.23 29.02 -2.81
CA ASP A 134 -20.11 29.91 -2.49
C ASP A 134 -19.74 29.86 -1.00
N LEU A 135 -19.42 28.66 -0.52
CA LEU A 135 -19.08 28.37 0.89
C LEU A 135 -17.73 27.64 1.01
N ILE A 136 -17.09 27.34 -0.12
CA ILE A 136 -15.78 26.68 -0.19
C ILE A 136 -14.69 27.71 -0.52
N GLU A 137 -13.51 27.50 0.05
CA GLU A 137 -12.34 28.33 -0.20
C GLU A 137 -11.60 27.90 -1.46
N VAL A 138 -11.00 28.89 -2.13
CA VAL A 138 -10.11 28.65 -3.27
C VAL A 138 -8.87 27.87 -2.83
N ASP A 139 -8.42 26.94 -3.67
CA ASP A 139 -7.25 26.07 -3.44
C ASP A 139 -7.32 25.21 -2.17
N ARG A 140 -8.51 25.10 -1.55
CA ARG A 140 -8.79 24.20 -0.42
C ARG A 140 -9.58 22.99 -0.90
N GLU A 141 -9.17 21.81 -0.44
CA GLU A 141 -9.87 20.56 -0.74
C GLU A 141 -11.05 20.35 0.20
N TYR A 142 -12.14 19.82 -0.35
CA TYR A 142 -13.32 19.37 0.38
C TYR A 142 -13.71 17.97 -0.08
N MET A 143 -14.36 17.20 0.79
CA MET A 143 -14.98 15.93 0.41
C MET A 143 -16.36 16.20 -0.19
N LEU A 144 -16.59 15.73 -1.41
CA LEU A 144 -17.91 15.66 -2.04
C LEU A 144 -18.48 14.26 -1.85
N VAL A 145 -19.62 14.17 -1.19
CA VAL A 145 -20.37 12.91 -1.02
C VAL A 145 -21.63 12.99 -1.85
N LEU A 146 -21.72 12.21 -2.92
CA LEU A 146 -22.93 12.05 -3.71
C LEU A 146 -23.75 10.91 -3.13
N VAL A 147 -25.04 11.14 -2.90
CA VAL A 147 -25.93 10.14 -2.30
C VAL A 147 -27.07 9.84 -3.26
N LEU A 148 -27.17 8.59 -3.69
CA LEU A 148 -28.28 8.09 -4.49
C LEU A 148 -29.22 7.27 -3.60
N HIS A 149 -30.52 7.53 -3.69
CA HIS A 149 -31.54 6.74 -3.03
C HIS A 149 -32.19 5.79 -4.04
N THR A 150 -32.10 4.49 -3.80
CA THR A 150 -32.70 3.47 -4.67
C THR A 150 -34.20 3.31 -4.40
N GLU A 151 -34.93 2.59 -5.27
CA GLU A 151 -36.36 2.28 -5.04
C GLU A 151 -36.62 1.47 -3.74
N GLN A 152 -35.60 0.83 -3.16
CA GLN A 152 -35.68 0.09 -1.90
C GLN A 152 -35.40 0.99 -0.67
N ASP A 153 -35.38 2.32 -0.86
CA ASP A 153 -34.99 3.34 0.14
C ASP A 153 -33.58 3.10 0.73
N GLN A 154 -32.73 2.35 0.03
CA GLN A 154 -31.31 2.19 0.37
C GLN A 154 -30.52 3.41 -0.12
N SER A 155 -29.71 3.98 0.75
CA SER A 155 -28.81 5.09 0.41
C SER A 155 -27.45 4.54 -0.01
N VAL A 156 -27.00 4.89 -1.21
CA VAL A 156 -25.69 4.53 -1.75
C VAL A 156 -24.86 5.80 -1.86
N ARG A 157 -23.67 5.81 -1.27
CA ARG A 157 -22.79 6.98 -1.17
C ARG A 157 -21.59 6.84 -2.09
N TYR A 158 -21.17 7.92 -2.72
CA TYR A 158 -20.03 7.98 -3.62
C TYR A 158 -19.11 9.13 -3.18
N TYR A 159 -17.82 8.84 -3.03
CA TYR A 159 -16.87 9.75 -2.41
C TYR A 159 -15.79 10.20 -3.39
N THR A 160 -15.57 11.50 -3.48
CA THR A 160 -14.49 12.13 -4.25
C THR A 160 -14.14 13.47 -3.61
N ARG A 161 -12.92 13.97 -3.82
CA ARG A 161 -12.57 15.32 -3.38
C ARG A 161 -12.89 16.34 -4.45
N ILE A 162 -13.16 17.57 -4.03
CA ILE A 162 -13.31 18.73 -4.90
C ILE A 162 -12.39 19.86 -4.46
N VAL A 163 -11.94 20.65 -5.42
CA VAL A 163 -11.16 21.86 -5.18
C VAL A 163 -11.63 22.95 -6.15
N LEU A 164 -11.75 24.18 -5.67
CA LEU A 164 -12.04 25.34 -6.51
C LEU A 164 -10.73 26.06 -6.87
N PRO A 165 -10.29 26.04 -8.15
CA PRO A 165 -9.11 26.78 -8.57
C PRO A 165 -9.34 28.30 -8.51
N GLY A 166 -8.29 29.08 -8.23
CA GLY A 166 -8.35 30.55 -8.20
C GLY A 166 -8.29 31.21 -9.59
N GLU A 167 -8.65 32.49 -9.67
CA GLU A 167 -8.72 33.28 -10.93
C GLU A 167 -7.39 33.32 -11.73
N GLU A 168 -6.24 33.23 -11.07
CA GLU A 168 -4.91 33.22 -11.72
C GLU A 168 -4.38 31.82 -12.07
N GLY A 169 -5.19 30.76 -11.89
CA GLY A 169 -4.75 29.38 -12.01
C GLY A 169 -5.91 28.44 -12.28
N GLN A 170 -6.44 28.45 -13.50
CA GLN A 170 -7.11 27.25 -13.99
C GLN A 170 -6.10 26.11 -13.87
N TYR A 171 -6.48 25.01 -13.23
CA TYR A 171 -5.57 23.87 -13.02
C TYR A 171 -5.25 23.12 -14.32
N ASP A 172 -5.68 23.64 -15.48
CA ASP A 172 -5.45 23.09 -16.82
C ASP A 172 -5.78 21.58 -16.89
N LEU A 173 -6.85 21.17 -16.20
CA LEU A 173 -7.25 19.77 -16.03
C LEU A 173 -7.37 19.07 -17.39
N GLN A 174 -8.07 19.69 -18.34
CA GLN A 174 -8.28 19.10 -19.67
C GLN A 174 -6.99 18.97 -20.46
N ASP A 175 -6.19 20.02 -20.55
CA ASP A 175 -4.93 20.01 -21.31
C ASP A 175 -3.97 18.93 -20.81
N GLN A 176 -3.97 18.66 -19.50
CA GLN A 176 -3.14 17.63 -18.90
C GLN A 176 -3.71 16.21 -19.11
N VAL A 177 -5.02 16.03 -19.01
CA VAL A 177 -5.69 14.75 -19.35
C VAL A 177 -5.52 14.42 -20.83
N ASP A 178 -5.70 15.41 -21.72
CA ASP A 178 -5.51 15.28 -23.17
C ASP A 178 -4.08 14.86 -23.50
N PHE A 179 -3.09 15.45 -22.80
CA PHE A 179 -1.69 15.04 -22.96
C PHE A 179 -1.47 13.57 -22.60
N ALA A 180 -2.04 13.08 -21.49
CA ALA A 180 -1.88 11.69 -21.09
C ALA A 180 -2.53 10.71 -22.07
N LEU A 181 -3.75 11.02 -22.54
CA LEU A 181 -4.46 10.22 -23.54
C LEU A 181 -3.73 10.19 -24.89
N ASP A 182 -3.22 11.34 -25.35
CA ASP A 182 -2.40 11.44 -26.57
C ASP A 182 -1.08 10.68 -26.43
N PHE A 183 -0.39 10.81 -25.29
CA PHE A 183 0.82 10.05 -25.02
C PHE A 183 0.55 8.53 -25.08
N SER A 184 -0.49 8.07 -24.38
CA SER A 184 -0.95 6.67 -24.37
C SER A 184 -1.22 6.16 -25.79
N ALA A 185 -2.01 6.88 -26.57
CA ALA A 185 -2.34 6.53 -27.95
C ALA A 185 -1.09 6.47 -28.85
N LYS A 186 -0.13 7.38 -28.65
CA LYS A 186 1.14 7.39 -29.38
C LYS A 186 2.06 6.23 -29.01
N THR A 187 2.01 5.72 -27.77
CA THR A 187 2.74 4.50 -27.41
C THR A 187 2.24 3.29 -28.20
N LEU A 188 0.92 3.15 -28.35
CA LEU A 188 0.27 2.10 -29.16
C LEU A 188 0.57 2.27 -30.65
N ALA A 189 0.52 3.51 -31.16
CA ALA A 189 0.81 3.83 -32.56
C ALA A 189 2.31 3.77 -32.93
N ARG A 190 3.20 3.54 -31.95
CA ARG A 190 4.66 3.55 -32.11
C ARG A 190 5.17 4.89 -32.70
N ASP A 191 4.57 6.01 -32.30
CA ASP A 191 4.99 7.34 -32.77
C ASP A 191 6.31 7.76 -32.13
N ARG A 192 7.34 8.00 -32.96
CA ARG A 192 8.68 8.44 -32.53
C ARG A 192 8.68 9.77 -31.79
N SER A 193 7.62 10.56 -31.93
CA SER A 193 7.51 11.86 -31.30
C SER A 193 7.48 11.78 -29.77
N ILE A 194 7.17 10.62 -29.17
CA ILE A 194 7.20 10.43 -27.71
C ILE A 194 8.61 10.38 -27.13
N SER A 195 9.63 10.07 -27.94
CA SER A 195 11.02 9.95 -27.47
C SER A 195 11.57 11.24 -26.86
N ARG A 196 10.97 12.40 -27.18
CA ARG A 196 11.34 13.70 -26.59
C ARG A 196 10.98 13.84 -25.11
N TYR A 197 10.11 12.96 -24.60
CA TYR A 197 9.67 12.95 -23.21
C TYR A 197 10.37 11.87 -22.37
N LEU A 198 11.21 11.03 -22.98
CA LEU A 198 11.86 9.92 -22.30
C LEU A 198 13.23 10.33 -21.78
N GLU A 199 13.58 9.83 -20.60
CA GLU A 199 14.87 9.99 -19.94
C GLU A 199 15.65 8.68 -19.99
N THR A 200 15.73 8.08 -21.19
CA THR A 200 16.23 6.71 -21.36
C THR A 200 17.64 6.53 -20.81
N THR A 201 17.82 5.59 -19.89
CA THR A 201 19.13 5.22 -19.31
C THR A 201 19.57 3.83 -19.77
N ALA A 202 20.82 3.45 -19.50
CA ALA A 202 21.28 2.08 -19.77
C ALA A 202 20.61 1.06 -18.83
N LEU A 203 20.32 1.45 -17.58
CA LEU A 203 19.67 0.62 -16.56
C LEU A 203 18.17 0.42 -16.82
N GLY A 204 17.50 1.42 -17.41
CA GLY A 204 16.08 1.32 -17.77
C GLY A 204 15.79 0.42 -18.98
N LYS A 205 16.81 -0.14 -19.63
CA LYS A 205 16.61 -1.06 -20.76
C LYS A 205 16.36 -2.49 -20.26
N THR A 206 15.09 -2.88 -20.15
CA THR A 206 14.66 -4.26 -19.87
C THR A 206 14.22 -4.99 -21.15
N ASP A 207 14.19 -6.32 -21.13
CA ASP A 207 13.69 -7.08 -22.28
C ASP A 207 12.16 -7.29 -22.22
N SER A 208 11.37 -6.49 -21.49
CA SER A 208 9.94 -6.77 -21.38
C SER A 208 9.02 -5.55 -21.16
N PRO A 209 7.77 -5.60 -21.67
CA PRO A 209 6.81 -4.49 -21.58
C PRO A 209 5.85 -4.56 -20.37
N GLU A 210 6.01 -5.54 -19.46
CA GLU A 210 5.19 -5.76 -18.26
C GLU A 210 5.27 -4.61 -17.26
N LYS A 211 6.42 -3.95 -17.17
CA LYS A 211 6.64 -2.74 -16.38
C LYS A 211 7.62 -1.83 -17.11
N VAL A 212 7.16 -0.65 -17.48
CA VAL A 212 7.98 0.38 -18.14
C VAL A 212 7.79 1.73 -17.45
N ASP A 213 8.78 2.59 -17.58
CA ASP A 213 8.81 3.92 -16.98
C ASP A 213 9.42 4.96 -17.93
N ILE A 214 9.57 6.20 -17.47
CA ILE A 214 10.15 7.30 -18.26
C ILE A 214 11.62 7.02 -18.67
N HIS A 215 12.33 6.13 -17.96
CA HIS A 215 13.71 5.74 -18.24
C HIS A 215 13.83 4.55 -19.20
N SER A 216 12.70 3.96 -19.58
CA SER A 216 12.63 2.88 -20.54
C SER A 216 12.97 3.35 -21.95
N GLY A 217 13.45 2.42 -22.78
CA GLY A 217 13.72 2.66 -24.19
C GLY A 217 12.45 2.74 -25.04
N PHE A 218 12.56 3.38 -26.20
CA PHE A 218 11.44 3.54 -27.13
C PHE A 218 10.76 2.21 -27.51
N ALA A 219 11.53 1.13 -27.70
CA ALA A 219 10.95 -0.17 -28.03
C ALA A 219 10.04 -0.69 -26.90
N GLN A 220 10.48 -0.63 -25.64
CA GLN A 220 9.73 -1.12 -24.47
C GLN A 220 8.44 -0.33 -24.25
N ILE A 221 8.53 1.01 -24.28
CA ILE A 221 7.35 1.85 -24.07
C ILE A 221 6.31 1.63 -25.17
N THR A 222 6.73 1.24 -26.37
CA THR A 222 5.83 0.89 -27.48
C THR A 222 5.64 -0.62 -27.61
N TYR A 223 5.47 -1.32 -26.48
CA TYR A 223 5.09 -2.74 -26.37
C TYR A 223 6.08 -3.75 -26.98
N GLN A 224 7.33 -3.33 -27.22
CA GLN A 224 8.45 -4.18 -27.63
C GLN A 224 8.16 -5.14 -28.79
N GLY A 225 7.47 -4.62 -29.82
CA GLY A 225 7.15 -5.39 -31.03
C GLY A 225 5.93 -6.32 -30.92
N LEU A 226 5.25 -6.34 -29.77
CA LEU A 226 3.98 -7.04 -29.63
C LEU A 226 2.90 -6.39 -30.51
N LYS A 227 2.04 -7.23 -31.10
CA LYS A 227 0.83 -6.76 -31.78
C LYS A 227 -0.27 -6.53 -30.74
N VAL A 228 -0.41 -5.28 -30.30
CA VAL A 228 -1.35 -4.87 -29.26
C VAL A 228 -2.50 -4.07 -29.86
N THR A 229 -3.73 -4.38 -29.47
CA THR A 229 -4.94 -3.64 -29.88
C THR A 229 -5.73 -3.20 -28.64
N ARG A 230 -6.13 -1.93 -28.59
CA ARG A 230 -7.06 -1.39 -27.58
C ARG A 230 -8.42 -1.15 -28.24
N ASN A 231 -9.47 -1.74 -27.67
CA ASN A 231 -10.84 -1.67 -28.24
C ASN A 231 -11.77 -0.70 -27.47
N GLU A 232 -11.33 -0.22 -26.31
CA GLU A 232 -12.12 0.60 -25.40
C GLU A 232 -11.35 1.89 -25.08
N GLU A 233 -12.08 2.96 -24.77
CA GLU A 233 -11.47 4.20 -24.29
C GLU A 233 -10.89 4.00 -22.87
N PRO A 234 -9.74 4.60 -22.55
CA PRO A 234 -9.20 4.56 -21.20
C PRO A 234 -10.14 5.16 -20.15
N GLU A 235 -10.30 4.47 -19.02
CA GLU A 235 -10.78 5.08 -17.79
C GLU A 235 -9.74 6.06 -17.27
N VAL A 236 -10.17 7.27 -16.91
CA VAL A 236 -9.29 8.35 -16.43
C VAL A 236 -9.62 8.63 -14.97
N ASP A 237 -8.64 8.43 -14.08
CA ASP A 237 -8.75 8.77 -12.67
C ASP A 237 -7.70 9.82 -12.29
N VAL A 238 -8.12 10.92 -11.67
CA VAL A 238 -7.26 12.00 -11.18
C VAL A 238 -7.15 11.88 -9.67
N PHE A 239 -5.94 11.64 -9.16
CA PHE A 239 -5.70 11.42 -7.72
C PHE A 239 -5.12 12.63 -7.00
N ASP A 240 -4.48 13.54 -7.70
CA ASP A 240 -4.05 14.83 -7.15
C ASP A 240 -4.05 15.88 -8.24
N ILE A 241 -4.50 17.10 -7.92
CA ILE A 241 -4.45 18.23 -8.85
C ILE A 241 -4.25 19.53 -8.10
N ARG A 242 -3.32 20.34 -8.58
CA ARG A 242 -2.94 21.63 -8.00
C ARG A 242 -2.50 22.57 -9.11
N ARG A 243 -2.20 23.82 -8.74
CA ARG A 243 -1.61 24.80 -9.66
C ARG A 243 -0.37 24.24 -10.37
N GLY A 244 -0.56 23.86 -11.63
CA GLY A 244 0.47 23.40 -12.54
C GLY A 244 0.95 21.96 -12.33
N THR A 245 0.37 21.13 -11.46
CA THR A 245 0.72 19.69 -11.37
C THR A 245 -0.52 18.82 -11.24
N ILE A 246 -0.46 17.62 -11.81
CA ILE A 246 -1.51 16.60 -11.71
C ILE A 246 -0.90 15.20 -11.61
N SER A 247 -1.56 14.35 -10.82
CA SER A 247 -1.34 12.91 -10.76
C SER A 247 -2.60 12.21 -11.29
N LEU A 248 -2.46 11.40 -12.34
CA LEU A 248 -3.59 10.68 -12.93
C LEU A 248 -3.19 9.27 -13.39
N ARG A 249 -4.17 8.39 -13.51
CA ARG A 249 -4.04 7.03 -14.04
C ARG A 249 -4.99 6.81 -15.20
N LEU A 250 -4.50 6.12 -16.21
CA LEU A 250 -5.30 5.53 -17.27
C LEU A 250 -5.40 4.03 -17.05
N THR A 251 -6.60 3.48 -17.05
CA THR A 251 -6.83 2.02 -16.94
C THR A 251 -7.61 1.52 -18.15
N TYR A 252 -7.12 0.46 -18.80
CA TYR A 252 -7.82 -0.14 -19.94
C TYR A 252 -7.33 -1.57 -20.24
N PRO A 253 -8.19 -2.43 -20.82
CA PRO A 253 -7.75 -3.70 -21.37
C PRO A 253 -7.13 -3.52 -22.76
N VAL A 254 -6.18 -4.39 -23.10
CA VAL A 254 -5.64 -4.55 -24.45
C VAL A 254 -5.64 -6.03 -24.84
N VAL A 255 -5.71 -6.31 -26.12
CA VAL A 255 -5.55 -7.65 -26.67
C VAL A 255 -4.18 -7.76 -27.34
N VAL A 256 -3.40 -8.75 -26.91
CA VAL A 256 -2.11 -9.13 -27.50
C VAL A 256 -2.30 -10.32 -28.41
N GLU A 257 -1.88 -10.20 -29.67
CA GLU A 257 -1.93 -11.30 -30.64
C GLU A 257 -0.53 -11.88 -30.89
N GLU A 258 -0.35 -13.16 -30.57
CA GLU A 258 0.94 -13.86 -30.69
C GLU A 258 0.68 -15.33 -31.04
N ASP A 259 1.38 -15.86 -32.04
CA ASP A 259 1.29 -17.24 -32.51
C ASP A 259 -0.16 -17.71 -32.82
N GLY A 260 -0.98 -16.80 -33.34
CA GLY A 260 -2.38 -17.04 -33.67
C GLY A 260 -3.33 -17.08 -32.46
N LYS A 261 -2.82 -16.82 -31.25
CA LYS A 261 -3.59 -16.73 -30.00
C LYS A 261 -3.78 -15.26 -29.61
N ARG A 262 -4.91 -14.97 -28.96
CA ARG A 262 -5.28 -13.64 -28.48
C ARG A 262 -5.33 -13.70 -26.95
N ARG A 263 -4.61 -12.82 -26.27
CA ARG A 263 -4.58 -12.75 -24.81
C ARG A 263 -4.98 -11.36 -24.35
N THR A 264 -5.88 -11.29 -23.38
CA THR A 264 -6.26 -10.00 -22.79
C THR A 264 -5.28 -9.64 -21.68
N CYS A 265 -4.78 -8.40 -21.72
CA CYS A 265 -3.94 -7.85 -20.69
C CYS A 265 -4.58 -6.59 -20.11
N ARG A 266 -4.49 -6.40 -18.80
CA ARG A 266 -4.86 -5.15 -18.14
C ARG A 266 -3.67 -4.21 -18.17
N VAL A 267 -3.91 -2.97 -18.60
CA VAL A 267 -2.91 -1.90 -18.62
C VAL A 267 -3.30 -0.82 -17.63
N LYS A 268 -2.33 -0.39 -16.82
CA LYS A 268 -2.42 0.80 -15.98
C LYS A 268 -1.27 1.72 -16.33
N GLU A 269 -1.56 2.95 -16.75
CA GLU A 269 -0.56 4.00 -17.04
C GLU A 269 -0.72 5.14 -16.06
N ASN A 270 0.32 5.41 -15.27
CA ASN A 270 0.35 6.45 -14.27
C ASN A 270 1.21 7.62 -14.75
N PHE A 271 0.69 8.83 -14.57
CA PHE A 271 1.31 10.06 -15.02
C PHE A 271 1.41 11.02 -13.85
N PHE A 272 2.60 11.61 -13.69
CA PHE A 272 2.77 12.84 -12.93
C PHE A 272 3.19 13.94 -13.92
N LEU A 273 2.32 14.91 -14.14
CA LEU A 273 2.51 15.95 -15.14
C LEU A 273 2.70 17.31 -14.47
N ARG A 274 3.39 18.21 -15.17
CA ARG A 274 3.44 19.63 -14.83
C ARG A 274 3.01 20.46 -16.02
N HIS A 275 2.01 21.32 -15.85
CA HIS A 275 1.62 22.31 -16.84
C HIS A 275 2.22 23.68 -16.50
N ALA A 276 2.87 24.32 -17.46
CA ALA A 276 3.36 25.68 -17.33
C ALA A 276 3.24 26.45 -18.64
N GLY A 277 2.45 27.53 -18.63
CA GLY A 277 2.21 28.39 -19.78
C GLY A 277 1.38 27.72 -20.86
N LYS A 278 2.02 27.08 -21.84
CA LYS A 278 1.37 26.29 -22.92
C LYS A 278 2.03 24.94 -23.12
N LYS A 279 2.78 24.48 -22.11
CA LYS A 279 3.62 23.28 -22.21
C LYS A 279 3.31 22.36 -21.04
N THR A 280 2.98 21.11 -21.38
CA THR A 280 2.91 20.01 -20.43
C THR A 280 4.24 19.27 -20.42
N TYR A 281 4.78 19.05 -19.22
CA TYR A 281 6.00 18.30 -18.94
C TYR A 281 5.61 16.96 -18.31
N LEU A 282 6.13 15.87 -18.85
CA LEU A 282 6.03 14.54 -18.24
C LEU A 282 7.13 14.42 -17.19
N LEU A 283 6.78 14.43 -15.91
CA LEU A 283 7.75 14.34 -14.80
C LEU A 283 7.93 12.90 -14.33
N ARG A 284 6.86 12.11 -14.36
CA ARG A 284 6.89 10.67 -14.11
C ARG A 284 5.91 9.99 -15.05
N TYR A 285 6.34 8.83 -15.55
CA TYR A 285 5.50 7.88 -16.26
C TYR A 285 5.82 6.49 -15.77
N GLN A 286 4.79 5.69 -15.50
CA GLN A 286 4.93 4.27 -15.23
C GLN A 286 3.75 3.53 -15.87
N ARG A 287 4.02 2.45 -16.59
CA ARG A 287 2.98 1.55 -17.08
C ARG A 287 3.23 0.13 -16.61
N THR A 288 2.18 -0.51 -16.13
CA THR A 288 2.14 -1.97 -15.97
C THR A 288 1.21 -2.60 -17.00
N MET A 289 1.55 -3.82 -17.41
CA MET A 289 0.77 -4.63 -18.34
C MET A 289 0.80 -6.07 -17.84
N ASN A 290 -0.35 -6.59 -17.43
CA ASN A 290 -0.48 -7.94 -16.88
C ASN A 290 -1.51 -8.73 -17.66
N THR A 291 -1.18 -9.97 -18.00
CA THR A 291 -2.09 -10.91 -18.68
C THR A 291 -3.13 -11.39 -17.67
N ILE A 292 -4.41 -11.31 -18.07
CA ILE A 292 -5.50 -11.92 -17.32
C ILE A 292 -5.48 -13.41 -17.64
N PHE A 293 -5.12 -14.22 -16.65
CA PHE A 293 -4.97 -15.66 -16.80
C PHE A 293 -6.32 -16.33 -17.09
N ASP A 294 -6.36 -17.15 -18.14
CA ASP A 294 -7.49 -18.04 -18.42
C ASP A 294 -7.03 -19.50 -18.31
N PRO A 295 -7.49 -20.27 -17.30
CA PRO A 295 -7.14 -21.68 -17.17
C PRO A 295 -7.63 -22.55 -18.34
N ARG A 296 -8.59 -22.09 -19.15
CA ARG A 296 -9.09 -22.81 -20.34
C ARG A 296 -8.13 -22.70 -21.52
N GLU A 297 -7.32 -21.64 -21.57
CA GLU A 297 -6.31 -21.39 -22.61
C GLU A 297 -4.88 -21.63 -22.12
N VAL A 298 -4.73 -22.37 -21.02
CA VAL A 298 -3.46 -22.59 -20.35
C VAL A 298 -2.39 -23.21 -21.25
N GLU A 299 -1.17 -22.70 -21.12
CA GLU A 299 0.00 -23.24 -21.79
C GLU A 299 1.05 -23.69 -20.77
N SER A 300 1.49 -24.93 -20.91
CA SER A 300 2.52 -25.52 -20.08
C SER A 300 3.55 -26.24 -20.95
N GLU A 301 4.83 -26.08 -20.65
CA GLU A 301 5.93 -26.74 -21.34
C GLU A 301 6.93 -27.26 -20.32
N SER A 302 7.24 -28.56 -20.36
CA SER A 302 8.02 -29.23 -19.29
C SER A 302 7.34 -29.01 -17.93
N ASP A 303 8.03 -28.30 -17.05
CA ASP A 303 7.71 -27.88 -15.69
C ASP A 303 7.24 -26.42 -15.63
N GLN A 304 7.04 -25.73 -16.76
CA GLN A 304 6.68 -24.31 -16.76
C GLN A 304 5.22 -24.11 -17.14
N LEU A 305 4.42 -23.59 -16.21
CA LEU A 305 3.10 -23.02 -16.47
C LEU A 305 3.26 -21.54 -16.88
N LYS A 306 2.83 -21.17 -18.09
CA LYS A 306 3.03 -19.83 -18.66
C LYS A 306 1.94 -18.87 -18.17
N LEU A 307 2.38 -17.78 -17.52
CA LEU A 307 1.53 -16.61 -17.19
C LEU A 307 1.71 -15.46 -18.18
N PHE A 308 2.62 -15.60 -19.15
CA PHE A 308 2.92 -14.62 -20.20
C PHE A 308 3.49 -13.29 -19.70
N ILE A 309 2.89 -12.16 -20.08
CA ILE A 309 3.35 -10.82 -19.72
C ILE A 309 2.70 -10.49 -18.39
N CYS A 310 3.44 -10.61 -17.30
CA CYS A 310 2.98 -10.28 -15.96
C CYS A 310 4.16 -9.76 -15.14
N ASN A 311 3.94 -8.71 -14.36
CA ASN A 311 4.87 -8.32 -13.31
C ASN A 311 4.91 -9.44 -12.25
N LYS A 312 6.11 -9.93 -11.91
CA LYS A 312 6.31 -10.96 -10.88
C LYS A 312 5.71 -10.53 -9.54
N ASP A 313 5.86 -9.25 -9.19
CA ASP A 313 5.40 -8.70 -7.90
C ASP A 313 3.86 -8.61 -7.82
N ALA A 314 3.15 -8.80 -8.94
CA ALA A 314 1.68 -8.79 -8.99
C ALA A 314 1.06 -10.20 -8.85
N VAL A 315 1.88 -11.25 -8.69
CA VAL A 315 1.41 -12.64 -8.55
C VAL A 315 1.86 -13.21 -7.21
N THR A 316 0.89 -13.63 -6.40
CA THR A 316 1.15 -14.38 -5.17
C THR A 316 1.01 -15.88 -5.46
N LEU A 317 1.88 -16.71 -4.89
CA LEU A 317 1.88 -18.17 -5.03
C LEU A 317 1.97 -18.82 -3.66
N SER A 318 1.18 -19.87 -3.44
CA SER A 318 1.20 -20.74 -2.26
C SER A 318 1.10 -22.19 -2.72
N GLU A 319 1.71 -23.12 -2.00
CA GLU A 319 1.64 -24.54 -2.33
C GLU A 319 1.33 -25.39 -1.10
N SER A 320 0.84 -26.60 -1.36
CA SER A 320 0.72 -27.65 -0.35
C SER A 320 2.10 -28.20 0.04
N GLU A 321 2.21 -28.89 1.17
CA GLU A 321 3.50 -29.38 1.72
C GLU A 321 4.32 -30.22 0.72
N GLY A 322 3.65 -31.02 -0.11
CA GLY A 322 4.20 -31.83 -1.17
C GLY A 322 4.28 -31.13 -2.54
N GLY A 323 3.73 -29.93 -2.70
CA GLY A 323 3.76 -29.16 -3.95
C GLY A 323 2.93 -29.73 -5.10
N GLY A 324 2.16 -30.81 -4.87
CA GLY A 324 1.26 -31.40 -5.88
C GLY A 324 0.00 -30.56 -6.12
N VAL A 325 -0.32 -29.67 -5.17
CA VAL A 325 -1.36 -28.66 -5.28
C VAL A 325 -0.74 -27.30 -5.00
N PHE A 326 -1.04 -26.31 -5.84
CA PHE A 326 -0.66 -24.93 -5.59
C PHE A 326 -1.79 -23.97 -5.95
N SER A 327 -1.79 -22.80 -5.33
CA SER A 327 -2.74 -21.72 -5.60
C SER A 327 -2.01 -20.42 -5.89
N PHE A 328 -2.59 -19.59 -6.74
CA PHE A 328 -2.02 -18.30 -7.09
C PHE A 328 -3.09 -17.26 -7.40
N VAL A 329 -2.74 -16.00 -7.13
CA VAL A 329 -3.58 -14.86 -7.47
C VAL A 329 -3.03 -14.20 -8.73
N ASN A 330 -3.88 -13.97 -9.72
CA ASN A 330 -3.55 -13.20 -10.92
C ASN A 330 -4.70 -12.23 -11.22
N GLU A 331 -4.37 -10.94 -11.35
CA GLU A 331 -5.32 -9.87 -11.66
C GLU A 331 -6.60 -9.88 -10.78
N GLY A 332 -6.47 -10.19 -9.49
CA GLY A 332 -7.62 -10.21 -8.55
C GLY A 332 -8.48 -11.48 -8.62
N ARG A 333 -7.99 -12.54 -9.28
CA ARG A 333 -8.64 -13.86 -9.34
C ARG A 333 -7.74 -14.91 -8.70
N LEU A 334 -8.33 -15.79 -7.90
CA LEU A 334 -7.65 -16.84 -7.15
C LEU A 334 -7.86 -18.19 -7.83
N PHE A 335 -6.75 -18.80 -8.26
CA PHE A 335 -6.74 -20.11 -8.90
C PHE A 335 -6.11 -21.14 -7.98
N LEU A 336 -6.64 -22.35 -8.00
CA LEU A 336 -6.02 -23.56 -7.44
C LEU A 336 -5.74 -24.53 -8.58
N CYS A 337 -4.54 -25.09 -8.63
CA CYS A 337 -4.10 -26.08 -9.59
C CYS A 337 -3.74 -27.38 -8.87
N ASN A 338 -4.34 -28.49 -9.29
CA ASN A 338 -3.96 -29.83 -8.85
C ASN A 338 -3.25 -30.54 -10.01
N LEU A 339 -1.97 -30.84 -9.81
CA LEU A 339 -1.09 -31.42 -10.82
C LEU A 339 -1.48 -32.86 -11.16
N SER A 340 -1.86 -33.65 -10.14
CA SER A 340 -2.26 -35.06 -10.32
C SER A 340 -3.56 -35.18 -11.11
N ASP A 341 -4.54 -34.34 -10.81
CA ASP A 341 -5.84 -34.34 -11.48
C ASP A 341 -5.85 -33.56 -12.80
N ARG A 342 -4.76 -32.84 -13.09
CA ARG A 342 -4.63 -31.91 -14.22
C ARG A 342 -5.84 -30.99 -14.29
N SER A 343 -6.09 -30.28 -13.19
CA SER A 343 -7.28 -29.44 -13.04
C SER A 343 -6.97 -28.09 -12.44
N PHE A 344 -7.76 -27.10 -12.84
CA PHE A 344 -7.85 -25.78 -12.24
C PHE A 344 -9.21 -25.59 -11.60
N VAL A 345 -9.21 -24.98 -10.42
CA VAL A 345 -10.38 -24.38 -9.82
C VAL A 345 -10.15 -22.87 -9.82
N ASN A 346 -11.05 -22.13 -10.44
CA ASN A 346 -11.12 -20.69 -10.23
C ASN A 346 -11.92 -20.45 -8.95
N VAL A 347 -11.22 -20.35 -7.83
CA VAL A 347 -11.80 -20.42 -6.48
C VAL A 347 -12.58 -19.14 -6.16
N PHE A 348 -12.03 -17.98 -6.49
CA PHE A 348 -12.67 -16.70 -6.20
C PHE A 348 -12.26 -15.64 -7.22
N GLY A 349 -13.20 -14.78 -7.61
CA GLY A 349 -12.97 -13.60 -8.43
C GLY A 349 -14.28 -12.86 -8.66
N PHE A 350 -14.26 -11.53 -8.64
CA PHE A 350 -15.47 -10.75 -8.87
C PHE A 350 -15.90 -10.72 -10.34
N TYR A 351 -14.96 -10.94 -11.26
CA TYR A 351 -15.18 -10.92 -12.69
C TYR A 351 -14.73 -12.23 -13.34
N GLU A 352 -15.47 -12.64 -14.36
CA GLU A 352 -15.26 -13.85 -15.17
C GLU A 352 -15.67 -13.58 -16.63
N SER A 353 -15.50 -14.57 -17.52
CA SER A 353 -15.90 -14.43 -18.93
C SER A 353 -17.39 -14.08 -19.14
N ASP A 354 -18.26 -14.45 -18.20
CA ASP A 354 -19.69 -14.18 -18.19
C ASP A 354 -20.07 -12.93 -17.36
N HIS A 355 -19.13 -12.36 -16.62
CA HIS A 355 -19.31 -11.17 -15.79
C HIS A 355 -18.21 -10.13 -16.13
N TRP A 356 -18.10 -9.78 -17.41
CA TRP A 356 -17.17 -8.78 -17.90
C TRP A 356 -17.81 -7.37 -17.80
N ASP A 357 -17.93 -6.86 -16.56
CA ASP A 357 -18.62 -5.61 -16.24
C ASP A 357 -17.70 -4.65 -15.46
N PRO A 358 -17.63 -3.34 -15.78
CA PRO A 358 -16.77 -2.38 -15.06
C PRO A 358 -16.91 -2.40 -13.53
N ARG A 359 -18.11 -2.66 -13.00
CA ARG A 359 -18.38 -2.81 -11.54
C ARG A 359 -17.58 -3.95 -10.92
N THR A 360 -17.37 -5.02 -11.69
CA THR A 360 -16.65 -6.22 -11.24
C THR A 360 -15.13 -6.10 -11.40
N PHE A 361 -14.66 -5.21 -12.29
CA PHE A 361 -13.24 -4.97 -12.52
C PHE A 361 -12.59 -4.03 -11.53
N TYR A 362 -13.36 -3.35 -10.67
CA TYR A 362 -12.83 -2.38 -9.73
C TYR A 362 -11.71 -2.99 -8.88
N ASP A 363 -10.54 -2.37 -8.93
CA ASP A 363 -9.33 -2.81 -8.22
C ASP A 363 -9.35 -2.37 -6.75
N GLY A 364 -10.50 -2.61 -6.10
CA GLY A 364 -10.79 -2.21 -4.74
C GLY A 364 -10.54 -3.30 -3.71
N ALA A 365 -10.27 -4.54 -4.10
CA ALA A 365 -9.95 -5.63 -3.17
C ALA A 365 -8.64 -6.32 -3.54
N THR A 366 -8.03 -6.94 -2.55
CA THR A 366 -6.89 -7.83 -2.70
C THR A 366 -7.17 -9.19 -2.05
N ILE A 367 -6.50 -10.23 -2.56
CA ILE A 367 -6.67 -11.60 -2.08
C ILE A 367 -5.36 -12.06 -1.46
N ARG A 368 -5.42 -12.52 -0.20
CA ARG A 368 -4.28 -13.14 0.48
C ARG A 368 -4.54 -14.61 0.73
N ILE A 369 -3.68 -15.48 0.20
CA ILE A 369 -3.75 -16.93 0.45
C ILE A 369 -3.16 -17.19 1.85
N LEU A 370 -3.91 -17.88 2.71
CA LEU A 370 -3.42 -18.29 4.03
C LEU A 370 -2.88 -19.72 4.00
N LYS A 371 -3.57 -20.65 3.31
CA LYS A 371 -3.18 -22.06 3.31
C LYS A 371 -3.72 -22.82 2.09
N THR A 372 -2.84 -23.56 1.42
CA THR A 372 -3.19 -24.54 0.37
C THR A 372 -2.98 -25.95 0.92
N ASP A 373 -4.02 -26.79 0.92
CA ASP A 373 -3.96 -28.16 1.45
C ASP A 373 -3.70 -29.21 0.36
N GLU A 374 -3.08 -30.34 0.73
CA GLU A 374 -2.85 -31.50 -0.16
C GLU A 374 -4.14 -32.06 -0.78
N THR A 375 -5.26 -31.95 -0.07
CA THR A 375 -6.57 -32.42 -0.54
C THR A 375 -7.30 -31.39 -1.39
N SER A 376 -6.60 -30.35 -1.90
CA SER A 376 -7.18 -29.24 -2.67
C SER A 376 -8.17 -28.35 -1.89
N GLY A 377 -8.04 -28.31 -0.57
CA GLY A 377 -8.66 -27.28 0.27
C GLY A 377 -7.86 -25.98 0.22
N LEU A 378 -8.53 -24.85 0.36
CA LEU A 378 -7.89 -23.53 0.31
C LEU A 378 -8.54 -22.58 1.32
N THR A 379 -7.72 -21.91 2.13
CA THR A 379 -8.17 -20.82 3.01
C THR A 379 -7.51 -19.51 2.57
N PHE A 380 -8.31 -18.44 2.44
CA PHE A 380 -7.85 -17.15 1.92
C PHE A 380 -8.66 -15.98 2.49
N LEU A 381 -8.10 -14.79 2.39
CA LEU A 381 -8.76 -13.52 2.72
C LEU A 381 -9.12 -12.77 1.43
N VAL A 382 -10.22 -12.05 1.46
CA VAL A 382 -10.55 -10.98 0.51
C VAL A 382 -10.70 -9.70 1.32
N THR A 383 -9.81 -8.73 1.09
CA THR A 383 -9.73 -7.50 1.89
C THR A 383 -9.85 -6.28 0.99
N GLY A 384 -10.68 -5.32 1.38
CA GLY A 384 -10.96 -4.08 0.64
C GLY A 384 -12.46 -3.91 0.33
N TYR A 385 -12.76 -3.22 -0.76
CA TYR A 385 -14.12 -2.98 -1.24
C TYR A 385 -14.66 -4.21 -1.99
N MET A 386 -15.85 -4.66 -1.62
CA MET A 386 -16.51 -5.82 -2.23
C MET A 386 -17.35 -5.41 -3.45
N ASN A 387 -16.98 -5.89 -4.64
CA ASN A 387 -17.58 -5.47 -5.91
C ASN A 387 -18.98 -6.05 -6.18
N ARG A 388 -19.30 -7.21 -5.59
CA ARG A 388 -20.57 -7.94 -5.73
C ARG A 388 -20.72 -8.97 -4.60
N GLY A 389 -21.82 -9.71 -4.59
CA GLY A 389 -22.12 -10.69 -3.54
C GLY A 389 -22.77 -10.06 -2.30
N SER A 390 -22.88 -10.84 -1.22
CA SER A 390 -23.59 -10.47 0.01
C SER A 390 -23.12 -9.15 0.64
N HIS A 391 -21.84 -8.82 0.46
CA HIS A 391 -21.20 -7.61 1.00
C HIS A 391 -20.99 -6.51 -0.05
N GLU A 392 -21.61 -6.58 -1.23
CA GLU A 392 -21.43 -5.59 -2.30
C GLU A 392 -21.53 -4.15 -1.77
N GLY A 393 -20.54 -3.30 -2.05
CA GLY A 393 -20.54 -1.91 -1.60
C GLY A 393 -20.14 -1.71 -0.13
N GLU A 394 -19.63 -2.75 0.53
CA GLU A 394 -18.99 -2.65 1.84
C GLU A 394 -17.47 -2.83 1.73
N THR A 395 -16.77 -2.26 2.70
CA THR A 395 -15.32 -2.42 2.91
C THR A 395 -15.06 -3.28 4.14
N GLY A 396 -14.04 -4.14 4.07
CA GLY A 396 -13.67 -4.98 5.20
C GLY A 396 -12.76 -6.14 4.79
N THR A 397 -12.64 -7.13 5.67
CA THR A 397 -11.90 -8.37 5.43
C THR A 397 -12.82 -9.58 5.60
N ALA A 398 -13.01 -10.34 4.53
CA ALA A 398 -13.72 -11.61 4.56
C ALA A 398 -12.71 -12.77 4.56
N LEU A 399 -12.84 -13.68 5.52
CA LEU A 399 -12.09 -14.94 5.56
C LEU A 399 -12.94 -16.02 4.91
N TYR A 400 -12.38 -16.74 3.94
CA TYR A 400 -13.07 -17.80 3.20
C TYR A 400 -12.32 -19.13 3.27
N ARG A 401 -13.07 -20.22 3.12
CA ARG A 401 -12.56 -21.58 2.90
C ARG A 401 -13.26 -22.21 1.71
N TYR A 402 -12.47 -22.71 0.76
CA TYR A 402 -12.95 -23.57 -0.31
C TYR A 402 -12.89 -25.04 0.12
N ASP A 403 -14.03 -25.71 0.01
CA ASP A 403 -14.17 -27.15 0.21
C ASP A 403 -14.30 -27.88 -1.13
N PRO A 404 -13.33 -28.72 -1.52
CA PRO A 404 -13.34 -29.44 -2.78
C PRO A 404 -14.35 -30.60 -2.84
N VAL A 405 -14.86 -31.08 -1.70
CA VAL A 405 -15.84 -32.17 -1.62
C VAL A 405 -17.21 -31.71 -2.10
N ILE A 406 -17.64 -30.53 -1.64
CA ILE A 406 -18.90 -29.91 -2.06
C ILE A 406 -18.71 -28.91 -3.21
N ALA A 407 -17.47 -28.62 -3.59
CA ALA A 407 -17.09 -27.66 -4.62
C ALA A 407 -17.71 -26.27 -4.35
N ALA A 408 -17.56 -25.78 -3.13
CA ALA A 408 -18.11 -24.52 -2.68
C ALA A 408 -17.14 -23.70 -1.82
N VAL A 409 -17.28 -22.38 -1.88
CA VAL A 409 -16.60 -21.41 -1.03
C VAL A 409 -17.52 -21.05 0.13
N GLU A 410 -16.99 -21.13 1.34
CA GLU A 410 -17.67 -20.77 2.58
C GLU A 410 -17.00 -19.55 3.21
N GLU A 411 -17.75 -18.49 3.49
CA GLU A 411 -17.28 -17.40 4.36
C GLU A 411 -17.10 -17.91 5.80
N LEU A 412 -15.97 -17.75 6.46
CA LEU A 412 -15.80 -18.14 7.86
C LEU A 412 -16.00 -16.96 8.81
N ALA A 413 -15.66 -15.75 8.38
CA ALA A 413 -15.84 -14.51 9.13
C ALA A 413 -15.87 -13.30 8.19
N TRP A 414 -16.62 -12.27 8.58
CA TRP A 414 -16.63 -10.94 7.96
C TRP A 414 -16.25 -9.88 8.99
N ILE A 415 -15.15 -9.15 8.76
CA ILE A 415 -14.70 -8.05 9.61
C ILE A 415 -14.93 -6.74 8.86
N PRO A 416 -16.07 -6.05 9.07
CA PRO A 416 -16.39 -4.82 8.36
C PRO A 416 -15.50 -3.66 8.82
N ASP A 417 -15.24 -2.72 7.91
CA ASP A 417 -14.53 -1.47 8.18
C ASP A 417 -15.16 -0.28 7.45
N VAL A 418 -14.79 0.94 7.85
CA VAL A 418 -15.24 2.22 7.29
C VAL A 418 -14.08 3.08 6.75
N VAL A 419 -12.87 2.52 6.67
CA VAL A 419 -11.71 3.16 6.02
C VAL A 419 -11.63 2.77 4.53
N SER A 420 -10.93 3.57 3.72
CA SER A 420 -10.79 3.30 2.28
C SER A 420 -10.10 1.97 1.99
N GLU A 421 -10.43 1.42 0.83
CA GLU A 421 -9.89 0.15 0.41
C GLU A 421 -8.38 0.14 0.16
N ASP A 422 -7.79 1.28 -0.22
CA ASP A 422 -6.35 1.45 -0.37
C ASP A 422 -5.59 1.35 0.98
N ILE A 423 -6.18 1.84 2.07
CA ILE A 423 -5.66 1.61 3.43
C ILE A 423 -5.77 0.12 3.77
N LEU A 424 -6.95 -0.50 3.62
CA LEU A 424 -7.13 -1.94 3.92
C LEU A 424 -6.19 -2.84 3.10
N LYS A 425 -5.90 -2.48 1.84
CA LYS A 425 -4.93 -3.19 0.99
C LYS A 425 -3.49 -3.09 1.50
N ALA A 426 -3.12 -2.00 2.17
CA ALA A 426 -1.84 -1.91 2.86
C ALA A 426 -1.85 -2.77 4.14
N GLU A 427 -2.95 -2.73 4.90
CA GLU A 427 -3.10 -3.46 6.16
C GLU A 427 -3.15 -4.98 6.00
N VAL A 428 -3.63 -5.50 4.87
CA VAL A 428 -3.68 -6.97 4.65
C VAL A 428 -2.30 -7.64 4.66
N GLN A 429 -1.21 -6.87 4.59
CA GLN A 429 0.17 -7.36 4.69
C GLN A 429 0.62 -7.60 6.14
N LYS A 430 -0.17 -7.14 7.12
CA LYS A 430 0.06 -7.32 8.57
C LYS A 430 -0.18 -8.77 9.00
N LEU A 431 -0.22 -9.04 10.31
CA LEU A 431 -0.42 -10.39 10.83
C LEU A 431 -1.78 -10.97 10.43
N HIS A 432 -1.78 -12.12 9.75
CA HIS A 432 -2.94 -12.98 9.54
C HIS A 432 -2.51 -14.45 9.63
N TYR A 433 -3.09 -15.20 10.57
CA TYR A 433 -2.76 -16.61 10.75
C TYR A 433 -3.99 -17.41 11.17
N LEU A 434 -4.23 -18.55 10.53
CA LEU A 434 -5.29 -19.49 10.92
C LEU A 434 -4.65 -20.78 11.44
N ASN A 435 -4.93 -21.13 12.70
CA ASN A 435 -4.43 -22.38 13.26
C ASN A 435 -5.36 -23.57 12.94
N ASN A 436 -4.90 -24.78 13.31
CA ASN A 436 -5.64 -26.02 13.05
C ASN A 436 -6.94 -26.18 13.87
N ASP A 437 -7.15 -25.35 14.91
CA ASP A 437 -8.35 -25.38 15.74
C ASP A 437 -9.47 -24.44 15.22
N ASP A 438 -9.28 -23.84 14.04
CA ASP A 438 -10.10 -22.76 13.48
C ASP A 438 -10.10 -21.49 14.35
N THR A 439 -8.95 -21.15 14.94
CA THR A 439 -8.72 -19.84 15.56
C THR A 439 -7.93 -18.96 14.61
N TYR A 440 -8.53 -17.85 14.20
CA TYR A 440 -7.93 -16.86 13.33
C TYR A 440 -7.31 -15.73 14.16
N PHE A 441 -6.08 -15.36 13.84
CA PHE A 441 -5.36 -14.27 14.47
C PHE A 441 -5.14 -13.17 13.45
N THR A 442 -5.48 -11.93 13.82
CA THR A 442 -5.32 -10.78 12.95
C THR A 442 -4.85 -9.55 13.73
N GLU A 443 -3.98 -8.77 13.12
CA GLU A 443 -3.74 -7.39 13.53
C GLU A 443 -4.91 -6.51 13.06
N PHE A 444 -5.28 -5.54 13.89
CA PHE A 444 -6.36 -4.59 13.62
C PHE A 444 -6.12 -3.30 14.41
N GLY A 445 -5.75 -2.22 13.72
CA GLY A 445 -5.16 -1.05 14.38
C GLY A 445 -3.86 -1.43 15.10
N ASP A 446 -3.67 -0.93 16.33
CA ASP A 446 -2.48 -1.22 17.16
C ASP A 446 -2.66 -2.43 18.11
N GLU A 447 -3.48 -3.40 17.70
CA GLU A 447 -3.92 -4.53 18.51
C GLU A 447 -3.92 -5.84 17.70
N ILE A 448 -3.68 -6.98 18.36
CA ILE A 448 -3.84 -8.33 17.80
C ILE A 448 -5.04 -9.00 18.46
N TYR A 449 -5.95 -9.49 17.63
CA TYR A 449 -7.13 -10.26 18.04
C TYR A 449 -6.96 -11.74 17.73
N GLN A 450 -7.56 -12.58 18.56
CA GLN A 450 -7.84 -13.98 18.25
C GLN A 450 -9.36 -14.14 18.07
N ILE A 451 -9.79 -14.86 17.05
CA ILE A 451 -11.19 -15.05 16.69
C ILE A 451 -11.43 -16.54 16.55
N ASN A 452 -12.28 -17.10 17.40
CA ASN A 452 -12.70 -18.49 17.25
C ASN A 452 -13.78 -18.58 16.17
N LEU A 453 -13.49 -19.19 15.02
CA LEU A 453 -14.42 -19.19 13.88
C LEU A 453 -15.64 -20.08 14.09
N LYS A 454 -15.61 -20.99 15.08
CA LYS A 454 -16.75 -21.86 15.43
C LYS A 454 -17.75 -21.13 16.31
N THR A 455 -17.27 -20.38 17.31
CA THR A 455 -18.12 -19.63 18.24
C THR A 455 -18.34 -18.18 17.83
N GLN A 456 -17.54 -17.67 16.90
CA GLN A 456 -17.45 -16.26 16.49
C GLN A 456 -17.05 -15.31 17.63
N GLU A 457 -16.50 -15.86 18.72
CA GLU A 457 -16.00 -15.05 19.83
C GLU A 457 -14.63 -14.48 19.47
N GLU A 458 -14.52 -13.16 19.56
CA GLU A 458 -13.24 -12.45 19.55
C GLU A 458 -12.62 -12.44 20.95
N LYS A 459 -11.30 -12.25 21.00
CA LYS A 459 -10.60 -11.81 22.20
C LYS A 459 -9.33 -11.06 21.84
N LEU A 460 -9.14 -9.90 22.47
CA LEU A 460 -7.86 -9.18 22.45
C LEU A 460 -6.73 -10.07 22.99
N LEU A 461 -5.71 -10.30 22.15
CA LEU A 461 -4.51 -11.08 22.50
C LEU A 461 -3.37 -10.18 22.96
N VAL A 462 -3.11 -9.10 22.20
CA VAL A 462 -2.08 -8.09 22.48
C VAL A 462 -2.67 -6.74 22.12
N GLY A 463 -2.42 -5.70 22.92
CA GLY A 463 -2.81 -4.34 22.55
C GLY A 463 -1.73 -3.32 22.88
N GLN A 464 -1.85 -2.13 22.30
CA GLN A 464 -0.88 -1.03 22.43
C GLN A 464 0.52 -1.45 21.97
N ILE A 465 0.56 -2.05 20.78
CA ILE A 465 1.75 -2.64 20.21
C ILE A 465 2.79 -1.54 19.91
N GLY A 466 2.38 -0.45 19.27
CA GLY A 466 3.26 0.56 18.69
C GLY A 466 4.18 -0.01 17.60
N GLU A 467 4.67 0.84 16.70
CA GLU A 467 5.38 0.39 15.48
C GLU A 467 6.67 -0.41 15.69
N LYS A 468 7.26 -0.38 16.89
CA LYS A 468 8.58 -0.98 17.14
C LYS A 468 8.56 -2.12 18.15
N ASN A 469 7.40 -2.54 18.66
CA ASN A 469 7.37 -3.55 19.73
C ASN A 469 6.71 -4.87 19.31
N LEU A 470 6.55 -5.14 18.02
CA LEU A 470 6.06 -6.41 17.49
C LEU A 470 6.89 -6.86 16.29
N ALA A 471 7.09 -8.16 16.20
CA ALA A 471 7.45 -8.85 14.97
C ALA A 471 6.63 -10.13 14.85
N TYR A 472 6.49 -10.62 13.63
CA TYR A 472 5.92 -11.94 13.36
C TYR A 472 6.78 -12.71 12.36
N SER A 473 6.71 -14.04 12.43
CA SER A 473 7.36 -14.92 11.45
C SER A 473 6.78 -14.71 10.05
N GLN A 474 7.51 -15.12 9.02
CA GLN A 474 7.11 -14.93 7.62
C GLN A 474 5.73 -15.56 7.31
N ASP A 475 5.41 -16.69 7.95
CA ASP A 475 4.13 -17.39 7.82
C ASP A 475 3.05 -16.91 8.81
N GLY A 476 3.39 -15.95 9.68
CA GLY A 476 2.51 -15.42 10.73
C GLY A 476 2.24 -16.37 11.90
N SER A 477 2.83 -17.57 11.93
CA SER A 477 2.57 -18.56 12.98
C SER A 477 3.15 -18.18 14.34
N ARG A 478 4.12 -17.26 14.38
CA ARG A 478 4.76 -16.76 15.60
C ARG A 478 4.69 -15.25 15.67
N ILE A 479 4.48 -14.75 16.87
CA ILE A 479 4.61 -13.32 17.20
C ILE A 479 5.63 -13.15 18.32
N ALA A 480 6.38 -12.06 18.31
CA ALA A 480 7.20 -11.63 19.42
C ALA A 480 6.96 -10.15 19.68
N TYR A 481 6.72 -9.80 20.94
CA TYR A 481 6.47 -8.42 21.32
C TYR A 481 7.11 -8.04 22.64
N GLU A 482 7.38 -6.76 22.80
CA GLU A 482 7.99 -6.22 24.01
C GLU A 482 6.91 -5.89 25.04
N GLU A 483 7.14 -6.29 26.30
CA GLU A 483 6.36 -5.80 27.43
C GLU A 483 7.29 -5.12 28.44
N LYS A 484 6.74 -4.18 29.20
CA LYS A 484 7.41 -3.64 30.37
C LYS A 484 6.91 -4.30 31.65
N THR A 485 7.85 -4.70 32.51
CA THR A 485 7.50 -5.13 33.86
C THR A 485 7.07 -3.95 34.73
N LYS A 486 6.47 -4.23 35.89
CA LYS A 486 6.15 -3.20 36.91
C LYS A 486 7.37 -2.40 37.35
N ASP A 487 8.56 -3.00 37.28
CA ASP A 487 9.84 -2.37 37.60
C ASP A 487 10.50 -1.72 36.36
N ASN A 488 9.73 -1.48 35.29
CA ASN A 488 10.16 -0.84 34.04
C ASN A 488 11.31 -1.57 33.32
N ARG A 489 11.46 -2.88 33.51
CA ARG A 489 12.40 -3.72 32.73
C ARG A 489 11.72 -4.24 31.47
N THR A 490 12.45 -4.33 30.37
CA THR A 490 11.93 -4.92 29.13
C THR A 490 11.98 -6.44 29.19
N LEU A 491 10.89 -7.07 28.78
CA LEU A 491 10.83 -8.49 28.43
C LEU A 491 10.37 -8.62 26.99
N ILE A 492 10.76 -9.71 26.33
CA ILE A 492 10.17 -10.10 25.05
C ILE A 492 9.31 -11.33 25.31
N ARG A 493 8.04 -11.26 24.92
CA ARG A 493 7.16 -12.42 24.88
C ARG A 493 7.06 -12.91 23.45
N GLU A 494 7.43 -14.16 23.24
CA GLU A 494 7.21 -14.86 21.99
C GLU A 494 6.05 -15.84 22.16
N LYS A 495 5.17 -15.90 21.18
CA LYS A 495 4.03 -16.82 21.16
C LYS A 495 3.93 -17.52 19.82
N ASP A 496 3.87 -18.84 19.87
CA ASP A 496 3.46 -19.68 18.76
C ASP A 496 1.92 -19.74 18.76
N LEU A 497 1.30 -19.16 17.74
CA LEU A 497 -0.15 -19.05 17.57
C LEU A 497 -0.78 -20.39 17.15
N GLY A 498 0.01 -21.30 16.58
CA GLY A 498 -0.41 -22.64 16.20
C GLY A 498 -0.56 -23.56 17.39
N SER A 499 0.46 -23.61 18.25
CA SER A 499 0.49 -24.48 19.44
C SER A 499 0.03 -23.80 20.73
N GLY A 500 -0.06 -22.48 20.74
CA GLY A 500 -0.35 -21.66 21.93
C GLY A 500 0.81 -21.58 22.93
N LYS A 501 1.97 -22.18 22.63
CA LYS A 501 3.16 -22.12 23.49
C LYS A 501 3.68 -20.69 23.58
N GLU A 502 4.05 -20.29 24.79
CA GLU A 502 4.63 -18.97 25.06
C GLU A 502 6.03 -19.10 25.66
N ARG A 503 6.90 -18.16 25.28
CA ARG A 503 8.24 -17.96 25.85
C ARG A 503 8.41 -16.53 26.29
N VAL A 504 9.24 -16.35 27.31
CA VAL A 504 9.59 -15.03 27.83
C VAL A 504 11.10 -14.91 27.91
N PHE A 505 11.67 -14.00 27.13
CA PHE A 505 13.07 -13.60 27.21
C PHE A 505 13.19 -12.42 28.18
N ARG A 506 14.16 -12.50 29.07
CA ARG A 506 14.39 -11.48 30.10
C ARG A 506 15.78 -10.87 29.92
N ALA A 507 15.83 -9.56 29.96
CA ALA A 507 17.10 -8.84 30.12
C ALA A 507 17.81 -9.26 31.41
N SER A 508 19.14 -9.26 31.39
CA SER A 508 19.96 -9.34 32.60
C SER A 508 19.80 -8.07 33.45
N GLU A 509 20.30 -8.09 34.69
CA GLU A 509 20.39 -6.85 35.49
C GLU A 509 21.15 -5.78 34.69
N ASN A 510 20.52 -4.61 34.52
CA ASN A 510 21.02 -3.47 33.73
C ASN A 510 21.11 -3.68 32.22
N SER A 511 20.28 -4.52 31.61
CA SER A 511 20.07 -4.50 30.15
C SER A 511 18.60 -4.32 29.77
N SER A 512 18.35 -4.02 28.52
CA SER A 512 17.03 -4.00 27.88
C SER A 512 17.05 -4.85 26.62
N LEU A 513 15.91 -5.44 26.27
CA LEU A 513 15.77 -6.22 25.05
C LEU A 513 15.00 -5.41 23.99
N LYS A 514 15.25 -5.70 22.71
CA LYS A 514 14.48 -5.16 21.58
C LYS A 514 14.10 -6.29 20.64
N VAL A 515 12.84 -6.38 20.24
CA VAL A 515 12.41 -7.27 19.16
C VAL A 515 12.91 -6.69 17.84
N LEU A 516 13.53 -7.52 17.00
CA LEU A 516 14.11 -7.08 15.73
C LEU A 516 13.51 -7.77 14.51
N GLY A 517 12.90 -8.94 14.68
CA GLY A 517 12.28 -9.66 13.57
C GLY A 517 12.36 -11.18 13.74
N PHE A 518 12.08 -11.89 12.66
CA PHE A 518 12.27 -13.33 12.54
C PHE A 518 13.07 -13.64 11.27
N ILE A 519 13.82 -14.74 11.29
CA ILE A 519 14.34 -15.39 10.08
C ILE A 519 13.84 -16.84 10.08
N GLY A 520 12.94 -17.15 9.14
CA GLY A 520 12.11 -18.35 9.27
C GLY A 520 11.32 -18.31 10.59
N ASP A 521 11.55 -19.32 11.44
CA ASP A 521 10.92 -19.45 12.77
C ASP A 521 11.80 -18.89 13.91
N ASP A 522 13.03 -18.48 13.61
CA ASP A 522 13.99 -18.07 14.63
C ASP A 522 13.83 -16.59 14.98
N LEU A 523 13.69 -16.29 16.27
CA LEU A 523 13.51 -14.93 16.78
C LEU A 523 14.84 -14.17 16.78
N ILE A 524 14.85 -13.01 16.14
CA ILE A 524 15.95 -12.05 16.19
C ILE A 524 15.63 -10.98 17.22
N TYR A 525 16.50 -10.81 18.21
CA TYR A 525 16.35 -9.77 19.23
C TYR A 525 17.68 -9.16 19.64
N GLY A 526 17.65 -7.90 20.01
CA GLY A 526 18.81 -7.16 20.48
C GLY A 526 18.89 -7.09 21.99
N VAL A 527 20.10 -6.92 22.48
CA VAL A 527 20.42 -6.66 23.89
C VAL A 527 21.16 -5.32 23.97
N ALA A 528 20.58 -4.39 24.71
CA ALA A 528 21.13 -3.05 24.93
C ALA A 528 21.49 -2.84 26.40
N ASP A 529 22.66 -2.28 26.67
CA ASP A 529 22.98 -1.69 27.98
C ASP A 529 22.45 -0.25 28.01
N PRO A 530 21.83 0.25 29.10
CA PRO A 530 21.52 1.67 29.25
C PRO A 530 22.73 2.59 29.02
N ALA A 531 23.95 2.11 29.28
CA ALA A 531 25.18 2.82 28.97
C ALA A 531 25.45 2.95 27.46
N ASP A 532 24.86 2.09 26.62
CA ASP A 532 24.96 2.17 25.16
C ASP A 532 23.94 3.14 24.56
N ALA A 533 22.86 3.43 25.29
CA ALA A 533 21.85 4.39 24.86
C ALA A 533 22.51 5.74 24.58
N GLY A 534 22.17 6.32 23.43
CA GLY A 534 22.67 7.61 22.99
C GLY A 534 21.59 8.35 22.23
N ARG A 535 21.90 9.56 21.80
CA ARG A 535 21.02 10.31 20.92
C ARG A 535 21.49 10.17 19.49
N ASN A 536 20.55 10.11 18.55
CA ASN A 536 20.88 10.51 17.18
C ASN A 536 21.04 12.04 17.13
N GLN A 537 21.36 12.58 15.96
CA GLN A 537 21.68 13.99 15.82
C GLN A 537 20.44 14.89 15.88
N SER A 538 19.23 14.35 15.64
CA SER A 538 17.96 15.05 15.91
C SER A 538 17.62 15.13 17.41
N GLY A 539 18.44 14.49 18.25
CA GLY A 539 18.29 14.48 19.70
C GLY A 539 17.29 13.45 20.21
N GLU A 540 16.81 12.56 19.35
CA GLU A 540 15.99 11.41 19.72
C GLU A 540 16.87 10.34 20.37
N MET A 541 16.32 9.71 21.42
CA MET A 541 16.97 8.57 22.02
C MET A 541 16.92 7.39 21.06
N VAL A 542 18.09 6.89 20.66
CA VAL A 542 18.20 5.69 19.84
C VAL A 542 18.45 4.50 20.73
N PHE A 543 17.65 3.46 20.53
CA PHE A 543 17.86 2.17 21.14
C PHE A 543 19.01 1.46 20.41
N ALA A 544 20.22 1.58 20.96
CA ALA A 544 21.43 0.98 20.40
C ALA A 544 21.81 -0.29 21.17
N MET A 545 22.17 -1.35 20.45
CA MET A 545 22.30 -2.70 20.97
C MET A 545 23.73 -3.18 20.75
N ALA A 546 24.46 -3.48 21.83
CA ALA A 546 25.80 -4.04 21.74
C ALA A 546 25.81 -5.48 21.20
N GLN A 547 24.69 -6.20 21.35
CA GLN A 547 24.55 -7.57 20.89
C GLN A 547 23.22 -7.78 20.17
N VAL A 548 23.25 -8.55 19.08
CA VAL A 548 22.06 -9.14 18.46
C VAL A 548 22.12 -10.65 18.64
N LYS A 549 21.01 -11.28 18.99
CA LYS A 549 20.88 -12.72 19.21
C LYS A 549 19.81 -13.31 18.30
N ILE A 550 20.04 -14.55 17.89
CA ILE A 550 19.08 -15.37 17.16
C ILE A 550 18.73 -16.55 18.07
N ALA A 551 17.46 -16.67 18.45
CA ALA A 551 16.93 -17.77 19.23
C ALA A 551 16.11 -18.71 18.36
N GLY A 552 16.41 -20.00 18.47
CA GLY A 552 15.80 -21.05 17.68
C GLY A 552 14.36 -21.35 18.08
N SER A 553 13.73 -22.25 17.32
CA SER A 553 12.35 -22.68 17.52
C SER A 553 12.02 -23.25 18.91
N GLU A 554 12.99 -23.67 19.73
CA GLU A 554 12.83 -24.11 21.13
C GLU A 554 13.39 -23.10 22.17
N GLY A 555 13.88 -21.94 21.72
CA GLY A 555 14.42 -20.84 22.55
C GLY A 555 15.92 -20.96 22.85
N GLU A 556 16.59 -21.95 22.29
CA GLU A 556 18.04 -22.12 22.31
C GLU A 556 18.75 -21.01 21.52
N SER A 557 19.96 -20.63 21.93
CA SER A 557 20.75 -19.66 21.17
C SER A 557 21.29 -20.33 19.90
N VAL A 558 20.84 -19.85 18.73
CA VAL A 558 21.30 -20.32 17.41
C VAL A 558 22.57 -19.58 17.00
N ASP A 559 22.55 -18.25 17.10
CA ASP A 559 23.71 -17.42 16.78
C ASP A 559 23.68 -16.09 17.57
N SER A 560 24.79 -15.37 17.58
CA SER A 560 24.85 -14.01 18.12
C SER A 560 25.91 -13.15 17.43
N TYR A 561 25.60 -11.87 17.26
CA TYR A 561 26.49 -10.87 16.72
C TYR A 561 26.90 -9.87 17.80
N GLN A 562 28.20 -9.60 17.88
CA GLN A 562 28.79 -8.51 18.66
C GLN A 562 30.09 -8.07 17.98
N ALA A 563 30.29 -6.76 17.82
CA ALA A 563 31.50 -6.19 17.24
C ALA A 563 32.07 -5.09 18.15
N PRO A 564 33.34 -5.18 18.60
CA PRO A 564 33.94 -4.18 19.48
C PRO A 564 33.88 -2.76 18.90
N GLY A 565 33.33 -1.82 19.67
CA GLY A 565 33.22 -0.41 19.28
C GLY A 565 32.10 -0.08 18.30
N PHE A 566 31.20 -1.04 18.00
CA PHE A 566 30.01 -0.83 17.20
C PHE A 566 28.76 -1.25 17.97
N LEU A 567 27.67 -0.53 17.75
CA LEU A 567 26.34 -0.85 18.24
C LEU A 567 25.41 -1.06 17.05
N VAL A 568 24.37 -1.87 17.21
CA VAL A 568 23.33 -2.10 16.19
C VAL A 568 22.10 -1.28 16.54
N THR A 569 21.47 -0.64 15.55
CA THR A 569 20.23 0.15 15.73
C THR A 569 19.01 -0.50 15.11
N GLY A 570 19.21 -1.48 14.22
CA GLY A 570 18.14 -2.21 13.57
C GLY A 570 18.69 -3.31 12.66
N VAL A 571 17.78 -4.10 12.12
CA VAL A 571 18.11 -5.17 11.17
C VAL A 571 17.20 -5.11 9.95
N GLN A 572 17.69 -5.63 8.83
CA GLN A 572 16.88 -5.92 7.66
C GLN A 572 17.11 -7.38 7.27
N VAL A 573 16.04 -8.18 7.30
CA VAL A 573 16.07 -9.59 6.88
C VAL A 573 15.76 -9.68 5.38
N LYS A 574 16.59 -10.37 4.62
CA LYS A 574 16.42 -10.63 3.19
C LYS A 574 16.71 -12.10 2.92
N GLU A 575 15.68 -12.89 2.61
CA GLU A 575 15.79 -14.33 2.34
C GLU A 575 16.58 -15.06 3.45
N ASN A 576 17.87 -15.36 3.22
CA ASN A 576 18.76 -16.04 4.15
C ASN A 576 19.78 -15.12 4.83
N GLN A 577 19.65 -13.79 4.69
CA GLN A 577 20.60 -12.82 5.20
C GLN A 577 19.94 -11.86 6.20
N ILE A 578 20.63 -11.56 7.29
CA ILE A 578 20.29 -10.48 8.21
C ILE A 578 21.33 -9.38 8.03
N ILE A 579 20.92 -8.24 7.51
CA ILE A 579 21.73 -7.02 7.41
C ILE A 579 21.59 -6.26 8.73
N LEU A 580 22.72 -5.89 9.35
CA LEU A 580 22.80 -5.18 10.63
C LEU A 580 23.13 -3.71 10.38
N HIS A 581 22.25 -2.79 10.77
CA HIS A 581 22.50 -1.35 10.72
C HIS A 581 23.31 -0.93 11.94
N ARG A 582 24.50 -0.36 11.72
CA ARG A 582 25.47 -0.10 12.79
C ARG A 582 25.71 1.38 13.03
N VAL A 583 26.03 1.71 14.28
CA VAL A 583 26.47 3.04 14.72
C VAL A 583 27.69 2.92 15.63
N LYS A 584 28.39 4.04 15.83
CA LYS A 584 29.41 4.23 16.86
C LYS A 584 28.97 5.31 17.82
N LYS A 585 29.21 5.10 19.11
CA LYS A 585 28.99 6.11 20.14
C LYS A 585 30.22 6.99 20.28
N THR A 586 30.06 8.29 20.16
CA THR A 586 31.12 9.29 20.38
C THR A 586 31.28 9.58 21.87
N ASP A 587 32.37 10.27 22.24
CA ASP A 587 32.62 10.71 23.64
C ASP A 587 31.53 11.68 24.17
N THR A 588 30.80 12.34 23.28
CA THR A 588 29.67 13.23 23.62
C THR A 588 28.36 12.47 23.83
N GLY A 589 28.34 11.14 23.65
CA GLY A 589 27.15 10.29 23.77
C GLY A 589 26.26 10.27 22.52
N LEU A 590 26.71 10.87 21.42
CA LEU A 590 26.02 10.86 20.14
C LEU A 590 26.29 9.54 19.39
N LEU A 591 25.28 9.02 18.71
CA LEU A 591 25.39 7.85 17.85
C LEU A 591 25.51 8.28 16.38
N VAL A 592 26.59 7.85 15.73
CA VAL A 592 26.93 8.17 14.33
C VAL A 592 26.93 6.90 13.50
N GLU A 593 26.34 6.93 12.31
CA GLU A 593 26.28 5.77 11.42
C GLU A 593 27.64 5.17 11.09
N ALA A 594 27.65 3.86 10.94
CA ALA A 594 28.79 3.06 10.50
C ALA A 594 28.37 2.13 9.36
N SER A 595 29.34 1.56 8.64
CA SER A 595 29.04 0.59 7.59
C SER A 595 28.23 -0.58 8.13
N ASN A 596 27.23 -1.04 7.40
CA ASN A 596 26.43 -2.21 7.79
C ASN A 596 27.31 -3.48 7.90
N ASP A 597 26.81 -4.47 8.65
CA ASP A 597 27.36 -5.83 8.70
C ASP A 597 26.30 -6.86 8.32
N GLN A 598 26.65 -8.15 8.26
CA GLN A 598 25.68 -9.19 7.90
C GLN A 598 25.89 -10.53 8.61
N ILE A 599 24.79 -11.23 8.86
CA ILE A 599 24.74 -12.65 9.25
C ILE A 599 24.10 -13.41 8.08
N ILE A 600 24.70 -14.53 7.66
CA ILE A 600 24.15 -15.40 6.59
C ILE A 600 23.71 -16.71 7.24
N SER A 601 22.42 -17.01 7.13
CA SER A 601 21.83 -18.27 7.55
C SER A 601 22.17 -19.40 6.56
N LYS A 602 22.57 -20.55 7.09
CA LYS A 602 23.02 -21.72 6.30
C LYS A 602 21.89 -22.68 5.92
N ASP A 603 20.68 -22.50 6.45
CA ASP A 603 19.59 -23.48 6.33
C ASP A 603 18.71 -23.33 5.08
N ALA A 604 19.12 -22.49 4.12
CA ALA A 604 18.36 -22.25 2.88
C ALA A 604 18.89 -23.02 1.65
N ALA A 605 19.32 -24.28 1.81
CA ALA A 605 19.51 -25.18 0.67
C ALA A 605 18.13 -25.72 0.25
N GLY A 606 17.53 -25.05 -0.74
CA GLY A 606 16.12 -25.19 -1.13
C GLY A 606 15.64 -26.62 -1.40
N LYS A 607 14.49 -26.96 -0.82
CA LYS A 607 13.61 -28.00 -1.38
C LYS A 607 13.12 -27.51 -2.77
N GLU A 608 13.03 -28.41 -3.74
CA GLU A 608 12.40 -28.11 -5.04
C GLU A 608 10.91 -27.79 -4.80
N SER A 609 10.56 -26.50 -4.76
CA SER A 609 9.20 -25.96 -4.60
C SER A 609 8.66 -25.37 -5.89
N ASN A 610 7.33 -25.25 -6.00
CA ASN A 610 6.73 -24.42 -7.02
C ASN A 610 7.15 -22.96 -6.79
N HIS A 611 7.63 -22.27 -7.84
CA HIS A 611 8.09 -20.89 -7.69
C HIS A 611 7.90 -20.06 -8.95
N LEU A 612 7.82 -18.74 -8.78
CA LEU A 612 7.73 -17.79 -9.88
C LEU A 612 9.11 -17.51 -10.46
N GLN A 613 9.25 -17.71 -11.78
CA GLN A 613 10.47 -17.42 -12.51
C GLN A 613 10.18 -16.53 -13.73
N VAL A 614 11.10 -15.59 -13.98
CA VAL A 614 11.12 -14.82 -15.21
C VAL A 614 12.02 -15.53 -16.21
N VAL A 615 11.46 -16.00 -17.33
CA VAL A 615 12.18 -16.71 -18.39
C VAL A 615 12.30 -15.84 -19.64
N LYS A 616 13.44 -15.93 -20.34
CA LYS A 616 13.64 -15.23 -21.61
C LYS A 616 13.15 -16.10 -22.77
N GLN A 617 12.05 -15.69 -23.39
CA GLN A 617 11.55 -16.31 -24.60
C GLN A 617 12.13 -15.62 -25.84
N LYS A 618 12.62 -16.41 -26.79
CA LYS A 618 13.06 -15.91 -28.10
C LYS A 618 11.86 -15.68 -29.00
N MET A 619 11.81 -14.50 -29.57
CA MET A 619 10.79 -14.03 -30.51
C MET A 619 11.41 -13.88 -31.89
N GLU A 620 10.69 -14.33 -32.92
CA GLU A 620 11.02 -13.98 -34.29
C GLU A 620 10.63 -12.52 -34.55
N SER A 621 11.61 -11.69 -34.92
CA SER A 621 11.38 -10.29 -35.27
C SER A 621 10.49 -10.17 -36.51
N GLU A 622 9.71 -9.08 -36.61
CA GLU A 622 8.84 -8.81 -37.77
C GLU A 622 9.62 -8.82 -39.09
N ALA A 623 10.87 -8.35 -39.08
CA ALA A 623 11.76 -8.36 -40.25
C ALA A 623 12.15 -9.78 -40.70
N ARG A 624 12.26 -10.74 -39.77
CA ARG A 624 12.41 -12.17 -40.09
C ARG A 624 11.10 -12.79 -40.56
N LYS A 625 9.99 -12.56 -39.85
CA LYS A 625 8.66 -13.11 -40.20
C LYS A 625 8.19 -12.68 -41.59
N SER A 626 8.47 -11.44 -41.96
CA SER A 626 8.15 -10.88 -43.29
C SER A 626 9.11 -11.30 -44.40
N GLY A 627 10.22 -11.99 -44.08
CA GLY A 627 11.26 -12.36 -45.05
C GLY A 627 12.10 -11.19 -45.57
N LEU A 628 11.88 -9.97 -45.07
CA LEU A 628 12.61 -8.75 -45.50
C LEU A 628 14.08 -8.76 -45.07
N ASN A 629 14.38 -9.36 -43.91
CA ASN A 629 15.75 -9.52 -43.42
C ASN A 629 15.88 -10.82 -42.59
N PRO A 630 16.27 -11.94 -43.22
CA PRO A 630 16.45 -13.24 -42.55
C PRO A 630 17.52 -13.20 -41.43
N ASP A 631 18.49 -12.30 -41.53
CA ASP A 631 19.61 -12.16 -40.60
C ASP A 631 19.33 -11.18 -39.45
N ALA A 632 18.16 -10.52 -39.42
CA ALA A 632 17.80 -9.60 -38.33
C ALA A 632 17.93 -10.31 -36.97
N PRO A 633 18.42 -9.70 -35.89
CA PRO A 633 18.56 -10.38 -34.60
C PRO A 633 17.21 -10.92 -34.09
N GLN A 634 17.25 -12.05 -33.36
CA GLN A 634 16.07 -12.51 -32.60
C GLN A 634 15.85 -11.53 -31.46
N GLU A 635 14.59 -11.15 -31.27
CA GLU A 635 14.20 -10.37 -30.11
C GLU A 635 14.00 -11.34 -28.94
N THR A 636 14.30 -10.92 -27.72
CA THR A 636 13.97 -11.69 -26.51
C THR A 636 12.95 -10.92 -25.72
N GLN A 637 11.97 -11.63 -25.16
CA GLN A 637 11.00 -11.07 -24.23
C GLN A 637 11.02 -11.85 -22.92
N ASN A 638 10.98 -11.14 -21.79
CA ASN A 638 10.73 -11.80 -20.52
C ASN A 638 9.28 -12.27 -20.46
N ARG A 639 9.08 -13.46 -19.89
CA ARG A 639 7.78 -14.05 -19.59
C ARG A 639 7.79 -14.54 -18.16
N LEU A 640 6.68 -14.35 -17.45
CA LEU A 640 6.49 -14.94 -16.14
C LEU A 640 5.96 -16.37 -16.30
N VAL A 641 6.57 -17.30 -15.58
CA VAL A 641 6.11 -18.68 -15.47
C VAL A 641 6.05 -19.09 -14.00
N ILE A 642 5.16 -20.01 -13.69
CA ILE A 642 5.26 -20.83 -12.49
C ILE A 642 6.07 -22.06 -12.87
N VAL A 643 7.25 -22.20 -12.28
CA VAL A 643 8.06 -23.42 -12.38
C VAL A 643 7.48 -24.40 -11.37
N MET A 644 6.90 -25.47 -11.89
CA MET A 644 6.26 -26.54 -11.16
C MET A 644 7.33 -27.51 -10.67
N ARG A 645 7.13 -28.09 -9.49
CA ARG A 645 8.04 -29.08 -8.92
C ARG A 645 8.23 -30.30 -9.83
N GLU A 646 7.18 -30.69 -10.54
CA GLU A 646 7.22 -31.81 -11.47
C GLU A 646 6.66 -31.42 -12.84
N PRO A 647 7.21 -31.98 -13.95
CA PRO A 647 6.76 -31.65 -15.29
C PRO A 647 5.39 -32.27 -15.58
N VAL A 648 4.36 -31.42 -15.67
CA VAL A 648 2.98 -31.82 -15.95
C VAL A 648 2.41 -31.01 -17.11
N ARG A 649 1.83 -31.71 -18.09
CA ARG A 649 1.14 -31.07 -19.21
C ARG A 649 -0.28 -30.65 -18.81
N LEU A 650 -0.50 -29.36 -18.62
CA LEU A 650 -1.78 -28.78 -18.21
C LEU A 650 -2.67 -28.36 -19.39
N GLY A 651 -2.19 -28.42 -20.64
CA GLY A 651 -3.03 -28.18 -21.81
C GLY A 651 -4.26 -29.10 -21.83
N GLY A 652 -5.46 -28.50 -21.91
CA GLY A 652 -6.74 -29.21 -21.81
C GLY A 652 -7.14 -29.63 -20.40
N ALA A 653 -6.58 -28.98 -19.37
CA ALA A 653 -6.95 -29.20 -17.98
C ALA A 653 -8.45 -29.00 -17.75
N ARG A 654 -9.00 -29.71 -16.76
CA ARG A 654 -10.39 -29.51 -16.33
C ARG A 654 -10.48 -28.20 -15.56
N VAL A 655 -11.42 -27.34 -15.92
CA VAL A 655 -11.65 -26.06 -15.23
C VAL A 655 -13.00 -26.11 -14.53
N ARG A 656 -13.03 -25.70 -13.27
CA ARG A 656 -14.25 -25.58 -12.46
C ARG A 656 -14.30 -24.22 -11.76
N THR A 657 -15.52 -23.75 -11.52
CA THR A 657 -15.81 -22.60 -10.66
C THR A 657 -16.75 -23.10 -9.58
N PRO A 658 -16.40 -22.95 -8.28
CA PRO A 658 -17.26 -23.39 -7.19
C PRO A 658 -18.47 -22.47 -7.03
N GLY A 659 -19.50 -22.98 -6.33
CA GLY A 659 -20.56 -22.13 -5.79
C GLY A 659 -20.13 -21.50 -4.45
N GLU A 660 -21.05 -20.79 -3.81
CA GLU A 660 -20.94 -20.33 -2.43
C GLU A 660 -21.85 -21.17 -1.53
N VAL A 661 -21.42 -21.44 -0.31
CA VAL A 661 -22.27 -22.08 0.70
C VAL A 661 -23.34 -21.09 1.14
N GLU A 662 -24.61 -21.47 0.98
CA GLU A 662 -25.73 -20.67 1.48
C GLU A 662 -25.74 -20.73 3.01
N PHE A 663 -25.59 -19.57 3.65
CA PHE A 663 -25.60 -19.45 5.12
C PHE A 663 -26.53 -18.32 5.55
N GLU A 664 -27.63 -18.67 6.23
CA GLU A 664 -28.62 -17.71 6.73
C GLU A 664 -28.25 -17.10 8.10
N GLY A 665 -27.11 -17.47 8.68
CA GLY A 665 -26.64 -16.90 9.94
C GLY A 665 -25.80 -15.63 9.74
N ASN A 666 -25.32 -15.07 10.85
CA ASN A 666 -24.37 -13.95 10.81
C ASN A 666 -22.93 -14.47 10.98
N ARG A 667 -21.97 -13.91 10.24
CA ARG A 667 -20.51 -14.16 10.42
C ARG A 667 -19.73 -12.87 10.67
N THR A 668 -20.44 -11.78 10.93
CA THR A 668 -19.86 -10.47 11.21
C THR A 668 -19.16 -10.49 12.56
N ILE A 669 -17.87 -10.18 12.57
CA ILE A 669 -17.03 -9.98 13.74
C ILE A 669 -16.73 -8.49 13.85
N VAL A 670 -17.26 -7.83 14.87
CA VAL A 670 -16.98 -6.42 15.12
C VAL A 670 -15.80 -6.31 16.07
N LEU A 671 -14.69 -5.78 15.58
CA LEU A 671 -13.51 -5.51 16.39
C LEU A 671 -13.51 -4.06 16.87
N HIS A 672 -13.21 -3.85 18.15
CA HIS A 672 -13.22 -2.54 18.79
C HIS A 672 -11.81 -2.12 19.21
N ALA A 673 -10.97 -1.73 18.25
CA ALA A 673 -9.65 -1.20 18.56
C ALA A 673 -9.77 0.14 19.30
N LYS A 674 -9.03 0.28 20.41
CA LYS A 674 -9.02 1.52 21.20
C LYS A 674 -8.25 2.65 20.53
N ASP A 675 -7.24 2.29 19.73
CA ASP A 675 -6.40 3.21 18.98
C ASP A 675 -6.15 2.64 17.58
N ARG A 676 -6.71 3.29 16.57
CA ARG A 676 -6.55 2.95 15.15
C ARG A 676 -5.55 3.87 14.44
N ARG A 677 -4.93 4.80 15.15
CA ARG A 677 -4.29 5.97 14.56
C ARG A 677 -2.92 5.62 14.04
N THR A 678 -2.84 5.14 12.82
CA THR A 678 -1.70 5.47 11.97
C THR A 678 -1.73 6.99 11.77
N GLU A 679 -0.72 7.70 12.24
CA GLU A 679 -0.71 9.17 12.16
C GLU A 679 -0.46 9.70 10.74
N TYR A 680 0.25 8.97 9.87
CA TYR A 680 0.70 9.43 8.56
C TYR A 680 0.52 8.36 7.48
N TYR A 681 -0.14 8.75 6.38
CA TYR A 681 -0.34 7.92 5.20
C TYR A 681 0.34 8.55 3.99
N ALA A 682 1.30 7.85 3.39
CA ALA A 682 1.90 8.22 2.11
C ALA A 682 1.17 7.54 0.96
N TYR A 683 0.68 8.35 0.04
CA TYR A 683 0.01 7.93 -1.18
C TYR A 683 0.91 8.21 -2.38
N ALA A 684 1.05 7.23 -3.27
CA ALA A 684 1.57 7.45 -4.61
C ALA A 684 0.53 6.97 -5.61
N GLU A 685 0.13 7.85 -6.53
CA GLU A 685 -1.00 7.60 -7.43
C GLU A 685 -2.27 7.34 -6.59
N ARG A 686 -2.87 6.15 -6.65
CA ARG A 686 -4.01 5.71 -5.83
C ARG A 686 -3.60 5.03 -4.52
N ASP A 687 -2.43 4.40 -4.50
CA ASP A 687 -2.13 3.35 -3.53
C ASP A 687 -1.35 3.91 -2.32
N VAL A 688 -1.65 3.39 -1.13
CA VAL A 688 -0.87 3.67 0.09
C VAL A 688 0.47 2.94 -0.02
N VAL A 689 1.56 3.70 -0.07
CA VAL A 689 2.94 3.17 -0.17
C VAL A 689 3.65 3.13 1.18
N SER A 690 3.12 3.84 2.19
CA SER A 690 3.61 3.80 3.56
C SER A 690 2.53 4.26 4.52
N GLU A 691 2.40 3.57 5.64
CA GLU A 691 1.56 3.98 6.78
C GLU A 691 2.44 3.90 8.03
N GLN A 692 2.61 5.04 8.72
CA GLN A 692 3.43 5.10 9.93
C GLN A 692 2.92 6.13 10.94
N ASN A 693 3.38 6.02 12.19
CA ASN A 693 3.20 6.99 13.27
C ASN A 693 4.32 8.04 13.34
N SER A 694 5.34 7.91 12.51
CA SER A 694 6.38 8.92 12.31
C SER A 694 6.37 9.45 10.88
N PRO A 695 6.54 10.76 10.64
CA PRO A 695 6.39 11.33 9.31
C PRO A 695 7.59 11.07 8.38
N ALA A 696 8.76 10.67 8.90
CA ALA A 696 9.98 10.57 8.12
C ALA A 696 9.90 9.57 6.96
N GLU A 697 9.52 8.31 7.25
CA GLU A 697 9.42 7.27 6.21
C GLU A 697 8.29 7.56 5.21
N PRO A 698 7.07 7.97 5.63
CA PRO A 698 6.04 8.43 4.71
C PRO A 698 6.51 9.55 3.77
N VAL A 699 7.20 10.58 4.29
CA VAL A 699 7.71 11.70 3.46
C VAL A 699 8.77 11.22 2.47
N LYS A 700 9.64 10.31 2.89
CA LYS A 700 10.64 9.69 2.01
C LYS A 700 9.99 8.87 0.90
N GLN A 701 9.04 8.00 1.24
CA GLN A 701 8.31 7.18 0.27
C GLN A 701 7.50 8.05 -0.71
N ALA A 702 6.85 9.11 -0.22
CA ALA A 702 6.17 10.07 -1.08
C ALA A 702 7.13 10.84 -1.99
N TYR A 703 8.31 11.23 -1.51
CA TYR A 703 9.32 11.89 -2.36
C TYR A 703 9.81 10.96 -3.49
N GLU A 704 10.16 9.71 -3.17
CA GLU A 704 10.69 8.71 -4.12
C GLU A 704 9.64 8.29 -5.16
N ASN A 705 8.37 8.25 -4.76
CA ASN A 705 7.27 7.79 -5.61
C ASN A 705 6.45 8.92 -6.26
N PHE A 706 6.88 10.18 -6.15
CA PHE A 706 6.13 11.35 -6.64
C PHE A 706 4.71 11.44 -6.05
N GLY A 707 4.61 11.10 -4.77
CA GLY A 707 3.39 11.03 -3.99
C GLY A 707 3.20 12.20 -3.04
N GLN A 708 2.33 11.97 -2.06
CA GLN A 708 1.91 12.91 -1.02
C GLN A 708 1.77 12.17 0.31
N VAL A 709 1.85 12.91 1.41
CA VAL A 709 1.59 12.41 2.76
C VAL A 709 0.44 13.22 3.33
N VAL A 710 -0.55 12.52 3.90
CA VAL A 710 -1.61 13.12 4.71
C VAL A 710 -1.57 12.54 6.12
N ASP A 711 -2.09 13.27 7.09
CA ASP A 711 -2.30 12.77 8.45
C ASP A 711 -3.61 11.98 8.59
N ASP A 712 -3.92 11.52 9.80
CA ASP A 712 -5.17 10.84 10.20
C ASP A 712 -6.43 11.72 10.09
N GLN A 713 -6.28 12.98 9.65
CA GLN A 713 -7.36 13.92 9.39
C GLN A 713 -7.41 14.33 7.92
N ASN A 714 -6.72 13.59 7.04
CA ASN A 714 -6.65 13.84 5.61
C ASN A 714 -6.08 15.24 5.28
N GLN A 715 -5.17 15.75 6.13
CA GLN A 715 -4.47 17.01 5.90
C GLN A 715 -3.07 16.76 5.38
N TYR A 716 -2.63 17.53 4.38
CA TYR A 716 -1.32 17.34 3.77
C TYR A 716 -0.15 17.60 4.73
N VAL A 717 0.65 16.59 5.02
CA VAL A 717 1.93 16.77 5.71
C VAL A 717 3.03 17.11 4.70
N TYR A 718 2.98 16.48 3.53
CA TYR A 718 3.92 16.69 2.43
C TYR A 718 3.25 16.40 1.08
N TYR A 719 3.72 17.02 0.01
CA TYR A 719 3.42 16.55 -1.35
C TYR A 719 4.55 16.87 -2.31
N ARG A 720 4.75 15.97 -3.28
CA ARG A 720 5.62 16.25 -4.42
C ARG A 720 4.88 17.19 -5.37
N GLY A 721 5.35 18.42 -5.50
CA GLY A 721 4.68 19.42 -6.36
C GLY A 721 5.61 20.54 -6.81
N ASN A 722 5.01 21.59 -7.37
CA ASN A 722 5.74 22.78 -7.79
C ASN A 722 6.25 23.57 -6.56
N LEU A 723 7.56 23.56 -6.37
CA LEU A 723 8.23 24.54 -5.53
C LEU A 723 8.30 25.87 -6.29
N GLN A 724 8.20 26.99 -5.57
CA GLN A 724 8.54 28.29 -6.14
C GLN A 724 10.00 28.29 -6.64
N THR A 725 10.34 29.09 -7.65
CA THR A 725 11.73 29.18 -8.16
C THR A 725 12.70 29.72 -7.11
N ARG A 726 12.17 30.42 -6.11
CA ARG A 726 12.86 30.86 -4.90
C ARG A 726 11.84 31.11 -3.79
N ASN A 727 12.21 30.80 -2.56
CA ASN A 727 11.56 31.34 -1.37
C ASN A 727 12.63 31.69 -0.32
N GLN A 728 12.39 32.70 0.51
CA GLN A 728 13.23 32.97 1.68
C GLN A 728 12.42 33.71 2.74
N MET A 729 12.46 33.20 3.96
CA MET A 729 11.75 33.76 5.12
C MET A 729 12.42 35.06 5.56
N MET A 730 11.92 36.19 5.06
CA MET A 730 12.48 37.53 5.34
C MET A 730 12.38 37.91 6.82
N ALA A 731 11.30 37.51 7.51
CA ALA A 731 11.11 37.76 8.94
C ALA A 731 12.22 37.11 9.78
N LEU A 732 12.49 35.82 9.53
CA LEU A 732 13.60 35.10 10.16
C LEU A 732 14.95 35.68 9.79
N THR A 733 15.16 35.99 8.50
CA THR A 733 16.40 36.60 8.03
C THR A 733 16.70 37.89 8.80
N GLY A 734 15.76 38.82 8.85
CA GLY A 734 15.92 40.09 9.57
C GLY A 734 16.05 39.93 11.09
N ALA A 735 15.49 38.85 11.66
CA ALA A 735 15.60 38.57 13.09
C ALA A 735 17.01 38.13 13.53
N VAL A 736 17.82 37.57 12.63
CA VAL A 736 19.13 36.98 12.97
C VAL A 736 20.32 37.62 12.26
N GLU A 737 20.08 38.33 11.16
CA GLU A 737 21.13 38.95 10.35
C GLU A 737 21.93 39.99 11.14
N GLY A 738 23.26 39.95 11.01
CA GLY A 738 24.18 40.87 11.69
C GLY A 738 24.38 40.60 13.19
N LYS A 739 23.64 39.66 13.80
CA LYS A 739 23.80 39.27 15.20
C LYS A 739 24.86 38.19 15.37
N ASP A 740 25.60 38.25 16.48
CA ASP A 740 26.65 37.30 16.80
C ASP A 740 26.18 36.31 17.88
N TYR A 741 26.06 35.04 17.49
CA TYR A 741 25.67 33.93 18.34
C TYR A 741 26.81 32.92 18.56
N SER A 742 28.03 33.24 18.10
CA SER A 742 29.15 32.28 18.01
C SER A 742 29.57 31.66 19.35
N ASN A 743 29.25 32.31 20.47
CA ASN A 743 29.55 31.84 21.84
C ASN A 743 28.37 31.10 22.51
N GLN A 744 27.27 30.87 21.79
CA GLN A 744 26.06 30.21 22.30
C GLN A 744 25.92 28.81 21.70
N ASP A 745 25.10 27.98 22.33
CA ASP A 745 24.74 26.68 21.78
C ASP A 745 23.90 26.86 20.51
N SER A 746 24.37 26.34 19.37
CA SER A 746 23.71 26.56 18.08
C SER A 746 22.30 25.97 18.02
N THR A 747 22.07 24.85 18.71
CA THR A 747 20.75 24.20 18.74
C THR A 747 19.77 25.04 19.54
N ALA A 748 20.18 25.55 20.71
CA ALA A 748 19.38 26.49 21.49
C ALA A 748 19.02 27.74 20.68
N VAL A 749 19.99 28.33 19.98
CA VAL A 749 19.76 29.52 19.14
C VAL A 749 18.78 29.21 18.00
N CYS A 750 18.94 28.09 17.30
CA CYS A 750 18.00 27.68 16.24
C CYS A 750 16.57 27.51 16.78
N LEU A 751 16.41 26.87 17.94
CA LEU A 751 15.11 26.71 18.61
C LEU A 751 14.51 28.06 19.03
N ASP A 752 15.30 28.94 19.65
CA ASP A 752 14.83 30.28 20.03
C ASP A 752 14.38 31.09 18.82
N VAL A 753 15.10 30.99 17.69
CA VAL A 753 14.73 31.67 16.44
C VAL A 753 13.40 31.14 15.90
N ILE A 754 13.19 29.82 15.91
CA ILE A 754 11.91 29.20 15.51
C ILE A 754 10.77 29.66 16.45
N LEU A 755 10.97 29.53 17.76
CA LEU A 755 9.94 29.83 18.76
C LEU A 755 9.55 31.32 18.75
N ASN A 756 10.54 32.21 18.69
CA ASN A 756 10.27 33.65 18.64
C ASN A 756 9.53 34.05 17.37
N ASN A 757 9.80 33.40 16.23
CA ASN A 757 9.06 33.62 14.99
C ASN A 757 7.61 33.15 15.09
N ALA A 758 7.35 32.09 15.84
CA ALA A 758 6.00 31.64 16.20
C ALA A 758 5.35 32.48 17.33
N GLY A 759 6.01 33.53 17.83
CA GLY A 759 5.51 34.37 18.92
C GLY A 759 5.61 33.75 20.31
N VAL A 760 6.39 32.68 20.46
CA VAL A 760 6.58 31.94 21.72
C VAL A 760 7.95 32.24 22.32
N SER A 761 7.99 32.58 23.61
CA SER A 761 9.24 32.78 24.36
C SER A 761 9.45 31.65 25.38
N ARG A 762 10.58 30.95 25.25
CA ARG A 762 11.04 29.87 26.12
C ARG A 762 12.57 29.94 26.27
N ASP A 763 13.10 29.36 27.35
CA ASP A 763 14.54 29.19 27.54
C ASP A 763 14.96 27.84 26.93
N ALA A 764 15.18 27.80 25.61
CA ALA A 764 15.56 26.57 24.92
C ALA A 764 16.89 26.01 25.48
N ALA A 765 17.84 26.87 25.82
CA ALA A 765 19.12 26.47 26.41
C ALA A 765 18.95 25.76 27.77
N GLY A 766 18.06 26.27 28.62
CA GLY A 766 17.68 25.64 29.88
C GLY A 766 17.02 24.27 29.67
N MET A 767 16.04 24.19 28.77
CA MET A 767 15.30 22.95 28.49
C MET A 767 16.19 21.85 27.88
N LEU A 768 17.14 22.22 27.01
CA LEU A 768 18.15 21.29 26.49
C LEU A 768 19.06 20.76 27.61
N LYS A 769 19.48 21.62 28.55
CA LYS A 769 20.29 21.21 29.72
C LYS A 769 19.52 20.28 30.67
N GLU A 770 18.21 20.42 30.76
CA GLU A 770 17.31 19.50 31.47
C GLU A 770 17.09 18.17 30.72
N GLY A 771 17.65 18.03 29.52
CA GLY A 771 17.63 16.80 28.74
C GLY A 771 16.44 16.68 27.80
N GLN A 772 15.67 17.74 27.54
CA GLN A 772 14.64 17.69 26.50
C GLN A 772 15.28 17.64 25.10
N SER A 773 14.65 16.96 24.15
CA SER A 773 15.05 17.02 22.74
C SER A 773 14.48 18.27 22.05
N ALA A 774 15.06 18.66 20.92
CA ALA A 774 14.54 19.77 20.11
C ALA A 774 13.07 19.57 19.73
N ALA A 775 12.69 18.35 19.32
CA ALA A 775 11.29 18.02 19.00
C ALA A 775 10.37 18.15 20.23
N GLN A 776 10.80 17.71 21.42
CA GLN A 776 10.03 17.86 22.66
C GLN A 776 9.85 19.33 23.05
N ILE A 777 10.90 20.14 22.88
CA ILE A 777 10.85 21.59 23.13
C ILE A 777 9.82 22.24 22.21
N LEU A 778 9.86 21.96 20.90
CA LEU A 778 8.89 22.50 19.95
C LEU A 778 7.45 22.03 20.27
N LYS A 779 7.25 20.73 20.52
CA LYS A 779 5.92 20.15 20.84
C LYS A 779 5.32 20.76 22.11
N SER A 780 6.13 20.92 23.16
CA SER A 780 5.67 21.50 24.43
C SER A 780 5.47 23.02 24.38
N ALA A 781 6.22 23.71 23.53
CA ALA A 781 6.12 25.16 23.37
C ALA A 781 5.02 25.59 22.40
N MET A 782 4.68 24.74 21.43
CA MET A 782 3.71 25.00 20.35
C MET A 782 2.72 23.82 20.21
N PRO A 783 1.78 23.65 21.17
CA PRO A 783 0.92 22.46 21.24
C PRO A 783 -0.04 22.29 20.06
N ASP A 784 -0.39 23.38 19.38
CA ASP A 784 -1.29 23.37 18.22
C ASP A 784 -0.54 23.18 16.88
N THR A 785 0.80 23.05 16.93
CA THR A 785 1.62 22.82 15.73
C THR A 785 1.96 21.34 15.56
N GLN A 786 2.01 20.89 14.32
CA GLN A 786 2.48 19.55 14.01
C GLN A 786 4.00 19.58 13.87
N VAL A 787 4.72 19.07 14.88
CA VAL A 787 6.19 18.98 14.85
C VAL A 787 6.61 17.70 14.14
N LEU A 788 7.47 17.82 13.13
CA LEU A 788 7.84 16.76 12.20
C LEU A 788 9.34 16.45 12.29
N PRO A 789 9.74 15.37 12.98
CA PRO A 789 11.06 14.76 12.85
C PRO A 789 11.17 14.08 11.47
N LEU A 790 12.15 14.48 10.66
CA LEU A 790 12.28 14.07 9.26
C LEU A 790 13.66 13.47 8.99
N ASP A 791 14.17 12.70 9.96
CA ASP A 791 15.46 12.02 9.86
C ASP A 791 15.53 11.13 8.61
N GLY A 792 16.65 11.21 7.88
CA GLY A 792 16.87 10.44 6.66
C GLY A 792 16.11 10.94 5.42
N CYS A 793 15.27 11.97 5.55
CA CYS A 793 14.59 12.56 4.41
C CYS A 793 15.58 13.34 3.53
N PRO A 794 15.42 13.32 2.19
CA PRO A 794 16.34 14.00 1.30
C PRO A 794 16.12 15.53 1.33
N LEU A 795 17.20 16.32 1.22
CA LEU A 795 17.13 17.79 1.20
C LEU A 795 16.07 18.36 0.23
N PRO A 796 15.91 17.86 -1.01
CA PRO A 796 14.87 18.36 -1.90
C PRO A 796 13.43 18.19 -1.37
N ALA A 797 13.17 17.20 -0.51
CA ALA A 797 11.89 17.10 0.20
C ALA A 797 11.79 18.19 1.28
N MET A 798 12.89 18.56 1.94
CA MET A 798 12.89 19.62 2.96
C MET A 798 12.55 20.99 2.39
N LEU A 799 12.89 21.25 1.13
CA LEU A 799 12.54 22.48 0.44
C LEU A 799 11.02 22.71 0.35
N TYR A 800 10.21 21.65 0.44
CA TYR A 800 8.76 21.77 0.58
C TYR A 800 8.38 22.61 1.79
N TYR A 801 8.90 22.28 2.98
CA TYR A 801 8.56 23.01 4.21
C TYR A 801 9.06 24.44 4.18
N VAL A 802 10.26 24.65 3.63
CA VAL A 802 10.81 26.00 3.41
C VAL A 802 9.92 26.81 2.46
N ASN A 803 9.32 26.17 1.46
CA ASN A 803 8.35 26.78 0.55
C ASN A 803 7.00 27.07 1.22
N GLN A 804 6.66 26.40 2.32
CA GLN A 804 5.48 26.67 3.15
C GLN A 804 5.78 27.64 4.31
N ASP A 805 6.89 28.38 4.23
CA ASP A 805 7.36 29.30 5.28
C ASP A 805 7.62 28.65 6.65
N SER A 806 7.87 27.33 6.67
CA SER A 806 8.36 26.60 7.83
C SER A 806 9.88 26.37 7.76
N ALA A 807 10.63 26.97 8.67
CA ALA A 807 12.08 26.78 8.76
C ALA A 807 12.43 25.33 9.11
N VAL A 808 13.44 24.78 8.43
CA VAL A 808 13.93 23.42 8.69
C VAL A 808 15.23 23.51 9.46
N MET A 809 15.25 22.98 10.68
CA MET A 809 16.47 22.82 11.45
C MET A 809 17.21 21.57 10.96
N ALA A 810 18.50 21.73 10.66
CA ALA A 810 19.38 20.63 10.30
C ALA A 810 20.46 20.47 11.37
N SER A 811 20.58 19.26 11.92
CA SER A 811 21.56 18.93 12.95
C SER A 811 22.74 18.14 12.38
N PHE A 812 23.93 18.36 12.94
CA PHE A 812 25.19 17.75 12.51
C PHE A 812 25.78 16.81 13.58
N PRO A 813 26.71 15.90 13.20
CA PRO A 813 27.27 14.90 14.12
C PRO A 813 28.17 15.48 15.22
N ASP A 814 28.54 16.74 15.16
CA ASP A 814 29.30 17.43 16.20
C ASP A 814 28.41 18.18 17.21
N GLY A 815 27.07 18.02 17.10
CA GLY A 815 26.08 18.72 17.91
C GLY A 815 25.79 20.15 17.44
N HIS A 816 26.36 20.57 16.31
CA HIS A 816 26.02 21.82 15.64
C HIS A 816 24.65 21.74 14.98
N SER A 817 23.94 22.86 14.93
CA SER A 817 22.66 22.97 14.21
C SER A 817 22.60 24.25 13.40
N VAL A 818 21.92 24.19 12.26
CA VAL A 818 21.64 25.33 11.38
C VAL A 818 20.17 25.38 11.01
N LEU A 819 19.67 26.53 10.54
CA LEU A 819 18.34 26.63 9.93
C LEU A 819 18.44 26.82 8.43
N LEU A 820 17.71 26.01 7.68
CA LEU A 820 17.39 26.25 6.29
C LEU A 820 16.16 27.17 6.23
N ILE A 821 16.37 28.41 5.76
CA ILE A 821 15.36 29.48 5.79
C ILE A 821 15.01 30.03 4.40
N GLY A 822 15.58 29.42 3.35
CA GLY A 822 15.28 29.80 1.98
C GLY A 822 16.03 28.97 0.96
N PHE A 823 15.68 29.16 -0.31
CA PHE A 823 16.33 28.56 -1.46
C PHE A 823 16.06 29.37 -2.75
N ASN A 824 16.83 29.07 -3.78
CA ASN A 824 16.55 29.35 -5.18
C ASN A 824 17.09 28.19 -6.03
N GLU A 825 16.93 28.27 -7.35
CA GLU A 825 17.39 27.24 -8.29
C GLU A 825 18.86 26.80 -8.11
N LEU A 826 19.71 27.68 -7.59
CA LEU A 826 21.16 27.43 -7.49
C LEU A 826 21.65 27.24 -6.05
N ASN A 827 20.92 27.73 -5.05
CA ASN A 827 21.42 27.83 -3.67
C ASN A 827 20.33 27.58 -2.64
N THR A 828 20.72 27.04 -1.50
CA THR A 828 19.99 27.17 -0.24
C THR A 828 20.38 28.47 0.46
N VAL A 829 19.55 28.93 1.39
CA VAL A 829 19.85 30.03 2.32
C VAL A 829 19.87 29.45 3.73
N ILE A 830 21.05 29.49 4.36
CA ILE A 830 21.31 28.86 5.64
C ILE A 830 21.61 29.94 6.68
N PHE A 831 20.97 29.83 7.83
CA PHE A 831 21.35 30.52 9.06
C PHE A 831 22.20 29.57 9.93
N ASP A 832 23.45 29.97 10.20
CA ASP A 832 24.40 29.26 11.05
C ASP A 832 24.83 30.15 12.23
N PRO A 833 24.40 29.83 13.47
CA PRO A 833 24.77 30.57 14.67
C PRO A 833 26.30 30.70 14.90
N LYS A 834 27.10 29.75 14.40
CA LYS A 834 28.56 29.74 14.60
C LYS A 834 29.33 30.69 13.68
N LYS A 835 28.70 31.28 12.66
CA LYS A 835 29.36 32.20 11.70
C LYS A 835 29.42 33.67 12.14
N GLY A 836 29.12 33.97 13.41
CA GLY A 836 29.16 35.33 13.95
C GLY A 836 28.23 36.27 13.17
N SER A 837 28.63 37.52 12.93
CA SER A 837 27.81 38.51 12.21
C SER A 837 27.47 38.14 10.75
N ALA A 838 28.13 37.14 10.16
CA ALA A 838 27.81 36.56 8.85
C ALA A 838 26.95 35.29 8.98
N SER A 839 25.99 35.32 9.91
CA SER A 839 25.17 34.18 10.31
C SER A 839 24.25 33.67 9.20
N VAL A 840 23.85 34.50 8.24
CA VAL A 840 23.01 34.10 7.09
C VAL A 840 23.83 34.13 5.81
N TYR A 841 23.84 33.02 5.07
CA TYR A 841 24.58 32.92 3.80
C TYR A 841 23.90 32.00 2.80
N LYS A 842 24.24 32.20 1.51
CA LYS A 842 23.85 31.29 0.43
C LYS A 842 24.85 30.16 0.31
N TYR A 843 24.37 28.94 0.14
CA TYR A 843 25.20 27.76 -0.07
C TYR A 843 24.74 27.01 -1.32
N GLY A 844 25.66 26.54 -2.15
CA GLY A 844 25.32 25.91 -3.43
C GLY A 844 24.38 24.72 -3.21
N MET A 845 23.39 24.52 -4.10
CA MET A 845 22.38 23.46 -3.92
C MET A 845 23.00 22.06 -3.84
N ASN A 846 23.93 21.75 -4.74
CA ASN A 846 24.64 20.47 -4.73
C ASN A 846 25.57 20.32 -3.51
N ASP A 847 26.21 21.41 -3.09
CA ASP A 847 27.05 21.40 -1.88
C ASP A 847 26.19 21.20 -0.62
N SER A 848 24.99 21.78 -0.58
CA SER A 848 24.01 21.58 0.50
C SER A 848 23.53 20.14 0.53
N LEU A 849 23.21 19.57 -0.63
CA LEU A 849 22.82 18.16 -0.74
C LEU A 849 23.92 17.25 -0.17
N ARG A 850 25.17 17.46 -0.60
CA ARG A 850 26.32 16.70 -0.08
C ARG A 850 26.51 16.90 1.42
N LEU A 851 26.50 18.16 1.87
CA LEU A 851 26.69 18.52 3.28
C LEU A 851 25.69 17.81 4.21
N PHE A 852 24.40 17.90 3.90
CA PHE A 852 23.38 17.29 4.75
C PHE A 852 23.34 15.76 4.60
N THR A 853 23.60 15.22 3.40
CA THR A 853 23.67 13.76 3.21
C THR A 853 24.83 13.16 3.98
N GLU A 854 26.03 13.75 3.91
CA GLU A 854 27.21 13.32 4.66
C GLU A 854 27.04 13.47 6.17
N ALA A 855 26.19 14.41 6.60
CA ALA A 855 25.82 14.58 8.00
C ALA A 855 24.76 13.57 8.49
N GLY A 856 24.11 12.80 7.61
CA GLY A 856 23.06 11.85 7.97
C GLY A 856 21.62 12.35 7.78
N SER A 857 21.43 13.54 7.20
CA SER A 857 20.11 14.14 6.87
C SER A 857 19.17 14.22 8.07
N HIS A 858 19.64 14.82 9.16
CA HIS A 858 18.87 15.00 10.39
C HIS A 858 18.10 16.31 10.36
N PHE A 859 16.80 16.23 10.08
CA PHE A 859 15.94 17.39 9.90
C PHE A 859 14.80 17.41 10.91
N LEU A 860 14.47 18.61 11.38
CA LEU A 860 13.31 18.89 12.22
C LEU A 860 12.59 20.12 11.68
N THR A 861 11.29 20.04 11.51
CA THR A 861 10.45 21.17 11.12
C THR A 861 9.10 21.11 11.85
N TYR A 862 8.23 22.05 11.53
CA TYR A 862 6.87 22.12 12.05
C TYR A 862 5.93 22.64 10.97
N LEU A 863 4.67 22.23 11.03
CA LEU A 863 3.59 22.86 10.27
C LEU A 863 2.74 23.70 11.22
N PRO A 864 2.36 24.93 10.81
CA PRO A 864 1.46 25.75 11.60
C PRO A 864 0.10 25.04 11.77
N PRO A 865 -0.70 25.41 12.79
CA PRO A 865 -2.07 24.95 12.89
C PRO A 865 -2.80 25.37 11.62
N ARG A 866 -3.61 24.49 11.06
CA ARG A 866 -4.43 24.80 9.88
C ARG A 866 -5.85 25.12 10.31
N GLU A 867 -6.41 26.19 9.74
CA GLU A 867 -7.78 26.66 10.01
C GLU A 867 -8.87 25.78 9.35
#